data_AF-A0A3C1WBA9-F1
#
_entry.id   AF-A0A3C1WBA9-F1
#
_cell.length_a   1.000
_cell.length_b   1.000
_cell.length_c   1.000
_cell.angle_alpha   90.00
_cell.angle_beta   90.00
_cell.angle_gamma   90.00
#
_symmetry.space_group_name_H-M   'P 1'
#
loop_
_entity.id
_entity.type
_entity.pdbx_description
1 polymer ?
#
loop_
_entity_poly.entity_id
_entity_poly.type
_entity_poly.pdbx_seq_one_letter_code
_entity_poly.pdbx_strand_id
1 'polypeptide(L)'
;TGNRLWNIEIRSNDTPSPGQEQAGGIGVGPQGVVRAAVSSDGSDLTAGGVLLRDTPTTASRHGHLLFLDPTEGRLRNDRLLGASTEPGGVMDTYNLDIDYAGNTYVAIGFTGSYSFKGAIQQGEEDAAVVVVDSLGIPMRFLDSNGNANATGFDVAAAGRDLQLLVGRVQGTTDELFGIRPVAPSVERKAYLAVLDPPADQQSYIINLPDPDQEVSAVVQSINQLEGEVYRVIDNPDRNLRLISADLTTEQAGELTQAGISLEVDRELVPNGQVGDPSGGTPAGWALETLNNAFGPASGTYCYPETCRQTVLYLIDTGIDTSSGYFDGNPNLEISESIVVRATGDPLDPLSGYDPMIFEHGTEMLSMIAGPDYGAALGTPIKVVNYNIYPDGNTTTISALIEAVSRANTHKSLNHSYDPATFCIASSSNTPGSSPAGLESAIDYTLTNVYATVLVSAGNNSNNSAADYTPSDLGVTRKGVICVGATNPANGRVPNTRTDPDLWAPGLNVEAADINGNLTTMTGTSASTALATGAALIYLSLNPVLTPADAETALDLSAQVAGGKRIVFVPDPSAPGTAEALNYMDYASWAFWYGLDSSDGTAPNGMDTDQDGDGWSDKEEYFFLGSDPNIAGIPRTQNLTMVASSQSSASFEFSLSCLLYQNSTLSAPYRLRDGTTLSIRKSSDLQTWVDCTDEVQNLQKTGEEGSAVMIRFDSDIDPLVKTRCFYQILVHP
;
A
#
# COMPACT_ATOMS: atom_id res chain seq x y z
N THR A 1 -30.89 -25.36 -17.39
CA THR A 1 -31.33 -25.32 -15.98
C THR A 1 -30.82 -24.01 -15.40
N GLY A 2 -31.61 -22.99 -15.12
CA GLY A 2 -33.05 -22.79 -15.03
C GLY A 2 -33.20 -21.44 -14.31
N ASN A 3 -34.16 -20.60 -14.69
CA ASN A 3 -34.48 -19.39 -13.93
C ASN A 3 -34.76 -19.82 -12.48
N ARG A 4 -33.94 -19.36 -11.53
CA ARG A 4 -34.16 -19.64 -10.11
C ARG A 4 -35.16 -18.61 -9.59
N LEU A 5 -36.32 -19.11 -9.18
CA LEU A 5 -37.35 -18.34 -8.49
C LEU A 5 -37.40 -18.88 -7.07
N TRP A 6 -37.13 -18.02 -6.09
CA TRP A 6 -37.30 -18.32 -4.68
C TRP A 6 -38.10 -17.19 -4.03
N ASN A 7 -38.89 -17.53 -3.02
CA ASN A 7 -39.69 -16.60 -2.22
C ASN A 7 -39.49 -16.90 -0.74
N ILE A 8 -39.54 -15.86 0.08
CA ILE A 8 -39.40 -15.95 1.52
C ILE A 8 -40.67 -15.38 2.11
N GLU A 9 -41.35 -16.15 2.96
CA GLU A 9 -42.46 -15.65 3.76
C GLU A 9 -41.89 -15.02 5.04
N ILE A 10 -42.29 -13.78 5.34
CA ILE A 10 -42.00 -13.11 6.60
C ILE A 10 -43.30 -13.02 7.38
N ARG A 11 -43.32 -13.56 8.61
CA ARG A 11 -44.52 -13.58 9.45
C ARG A 11 -44.20 -13.76 10.93
N SER A 12 -45.01 -13.15 11.79
CA SER A 12 -45.14 -13.46 13.20
C SER A 12 -46.04 -14.68 13.38
N ASN A 13 -45.74 -15.49 14.39
CA ASN A 13 -46.56 -16.65 14.79
C ASN A 13 -47.14 -16.46 16.21
N ASP A 14 -47.20 -15.21 16.70
CA ASP A 14 -47.76 -14.87 18.01
C ASP A 14 -49.18 -15.42 18.18
N THR A 15 -49.50 -15.82 19.42
CA THR A 15 -50.82 -16.40 19.78
C THR A 15 -51.46 -15.59 20.90
N PRO A 16 -52.80 -15.36 20.88
CA PRO A 16 -53.81 -15.92 19.96
C PRO A 16 -53.99 -15.14 18.64
N SER A 17 -53.36 -13.98 18.50
CA SER A 17 -53.42 -13.12 17.32
C SER A 17 -52.01 -12.85 16.82
N PRO A 18 -51.66 -13.29 15.59
CA PRO A 18 -50.37 -12.97 14.98
C PRO A 18 -50.18 -11.46 14.86
N GLY A 19 -48.92 -11.02 14.91
CA GLY A 19 -48.55 -9.65 14.57
C GLY A 19 -48.93 -9.30 13.13
N GLN A 20 -48.94 -8.00 12.83
CA GLN A 20 -49.16 -7.44 11.50
C GLN A 20 -47.84 -6.95 10.91
N GLU A 21 -47.41 -7.56 9.81
CA GLU A 21 -46.20 -7.16 9.08
C GLU A 21 -46.52 -6.11 8.03
N GLN A 22 -45.60 -5.15 7.89
CA GLN A 22 -45.59 -4.18 6.81
C GLN A 22 -44.26 -4.26 6.07
N ALA A 23 -44.35 -4.47 4.76
CA ALA A 23 -43.19 -4.45 3.88
C ALA A 23 -42.62 -3.03 3.81
N GLY A 24 -41.30 -2.92 3.96
CA GLY A 24 -40.55 -1.71 3.66
C GLY A 24 -39.83 -1.85 2.33
N GLY A 25 -38.52 -1.57 2.34
CA GLY A 25 -37.67 -1.55 1.15
C GLY A 25 -36.89 -2.83 0.87
N ILE A 26 -36.32 -2.88 -0.33
CA ILE A 26 -35.31 -3.86 -0.72
C ILE A 26 -34.17 -3.14 -1.44
N GLY A 27 -32.94 -3.56 -1.18
CA GLY A 27 -31.75 -3.03 -1.85
C GLY A 27 -30.80 -4.13 -2.26
N VAL A 28 -30.09 -3.89 -3.36
CA VAL A 28 -29.02 -4.74 -3.85
C VAL A 28 -27.74 -3.92 -3.91
N GLY A 29 -26.77 -4.25 -3.06
CA GLY A 29 -25.50 -3.55 -3.03
C GLY A 29 -24.56 -3.99 -4.16
N PRO A 30 -23.42 -3.30 -4.34
CA PRO A 30 -22.50 -3.50 -5.48
C PRO A 30 -21.93 -4.92 -5.59
N GLN A 31 -21.82 -5.63 -4.47
CA GLN A 31 -21.31 -7.01 -4.40
C GLN A 31 -22.42 -8.07 -4.49
N GLY A 32 -23.64 -7.69 -4.88
CA GLY A 32 -24.79 -8.60 -4.94
C GLY A 32 -25.37 -8.93 -3.57
N VAL A 33 -25.05 -8.14 -2.54
CA VAL A 33 -25.66 -8.26 -1.21
C VAL A 33 -27.12 -7.83 -1.26
N VAL A 34 -28.03 -8.63 -0.72
CA VAL A 34 -29.47 -8.35 -0.73
C VAL A 34 -29.94 -8.07 0.69
N ARG A 35 -30.62 -6.93 0.87
CA ARG A 35 -31.24 -6.57 2.15
C ARG A 35 -32.69 -6.20 1.97
N ALA A 36 -33.50 -6.51 2.97
CA ALA A 36 -34.91 -6.14 3.01
C ALA A 36 -35.27 -5.56 4.37
N ALA A 37 -36.05 -4.48 4.38
CA ALA A 37 -36.61 -3.90 5.59
C ALA A 37 -38.08 -4.32 5.75
N VAL A 38 -38.46 -4.66 6.98
CA VAL A 38 -39.83 -5.03 7.34
C VAL A 38 -40.15 -4.43 8.71
N SER A 39 -41.40 -4.07 8.95
CA SER A 39 -41.85 -3.67 10.28
C SER A 39 -42.93 -4.62 10.78
N SER A 40 -42.94 -4.92 12.07
CA SER A 40 -43.93 -5.80 12.68
C SER A 40 -44.19 -5.40 14.13
N ASP A 41 -45.42 -5.60 14.60
CA ASP A 41 -45.79 -5.53 16.02
C ASP A 41 -45.76 -6.90 16.72
N GLY A 42 -45.36 -7.95 15.99
CA GLY A 42 -45.16 -9.28 16.53
C GLY A 42 -43.79 -9.45 17.21
N SER A 43 -43.75 -10.26 18.27
CA SER A 43 -42.55 -10.52 19.08
C SER A 43 -41.68 -11.67 18.55
N ASP A 44 -42.24 -12.52 17.69
CA ASP A 44 -41.65 -13.79 17.23
C ASP A 44 -41.49 -13.86 15.70
N LEU A 45 -41.12 -12.73 15.09
CA LEU A 45 -41.00 -12.61 13.63
C LEU A 45 -40.07 -13.70 13.06
N THR A 46 -40.52 -14.35 11.98
CA THR A 46 -39.76 -15.36 11.24
C THR A 46 -39.59 -14.95 9.79
N ALA A 47 -38.45 -15.27 9.18
CA ALA A 47 -38.22 -15.11 7.74
C ALA A 47 -37.81 -16.47 7.13
N GLY A 48 -38.63 -17.00 6.23
CA GLY A 48 -38.41 -18.32 5.63
C GLY A 48 -38.46 -19.46 6.66
N GLY A 49 -39.24 -19.27 7.72
CA GLY A 49 -39.33 -20.21 8.84
C GLY A 49 -38.18 -20.14 9.85
N VAL A 50 -37.21 -19.24 9.67
CA VAL A 50 -36.14 -18.99 10.64
C VAL A 50 -36.55 -17.83 11.54
N LEU A 51 -36.54 -18.04 12.86
CA LEU A 51 -36.79 -16.99 13.85
C LEU A 51 -35.67 -15.95 13.81
N LEU A 52 -36.04 -14.68 13.81
CA LEU A 52 -35.10 -13.57 13.94
C LEU A 52 -34.37 -13.65 15.29
N ARG A 53 -33.10 -13.26 15.30
CA ARG A 53 -32.25 -13.30 16.49
C ARG A 53 -32.38 -12.04 17.33
N ASP A 54 -32.60 -10.90 16.69
CA ASP A 54 -32.72 -9.60 17.34
C ASP A 54 -34.21 -9.27 17.56
N THR A 55 -34.75 -9.78 18.66
CA THR A 55 -36.20 -9.71 18.95
C THR A 55 -36.54 -8.55 19.89
N PRO A 56 -37.70 -7.90 19.69
CA PRO A 56 -38.14 -6.83 20.56
C PRO A 56 -38.50 -7.35 21.95
N THR A 57 -38.21 -6.56 22.97
CA THR A 57 -38.54 -6.86 24.38
C THR A 57 -39.79 -6.13 24.87
N THR A 58 -40.24 -5.12 24.13
CA THR A 58 -41.39 -4.28 24.45
C THR A 58 -42.49 -4.49 23.42
N ALA A 59 -43.76 -4.51 23.86
CA ALA A 59 -44.91 -4.68 22.97
C ALA A 59 -45.20 -3.39 22.17
N SER A 60 -44.56 -3.27 21.02
CA SER A 60 -44.61 -2.13 20.10
C SER A 60 -44.30 -2.59 18.67
N ARG A 61 -44.56 -1.75 17.68
CA ARG A 61 -44.14 -2.02 16.29
C ARG A 61 -42.67 -1.66 16.09
N HIS A 62 -41.88 -2.56 15.54
CA HIS A 62 -40.44 -2.39 15.34
C HIS A 62 -40.05 -2.55 13.88
N GLY A 63 -39.04 -1.78 13.45
CA GLY A 63 -38.37 -1.98 12.19
C GLY A 63 -37.25 -3.02 12.30
N HIS A 64 -37.23 -3.94 11.35
CA HIS A 64 -36.22 -5.00 11.21
C HIS A 64 -35.52 -4.87 9.86
N LEU A 65 -34.22 -5.11 9.86
CA LEU A 65 -33.40 -5.25 8.66
C LEU A 65 -32.96 -6.70 8.51
N LEU A 66 -33.25 -7.29 7.35
CA LEU A 66 -32.95 -8.67 7.00
C LEU A 66 -31.79 -8.73 6.02
N PHE A 67 -30.81 -9.59 6.29
CA PHE A 67 -29.67 -9.87 5.43
C PHE A 67 -29.93 -11.19 4.73
N LEU A 68 -30.06 -11.17 3.40
CA LEU A 68 -30.54 -12.30 2.61
C LEU A 68 -29.45 -12.83 1.69
N ASP A 69 -29.40 -14.15 1.54
CA ASP A 69 -28.59 -14.79 0.51
C ASP A 69 -29.21 -14.56 -0.88
N PRO A 70 -28.49 -13.95 -1.85
CA PRO A 70 -29.02 -13.69 -3.19
C PRO A 70 -29.31 -14.96 -4.01
N THR A 71 -28.73 -16.10 -3.63
CA THR A 71 -28.81 -17.36 -4.38
C THR A 71 -30.07 -18.14 -4.05
N GLU A 72 -30.48 -18.12 -2.77
CA GLU A 72 -31.54 -18.98 -2.22
C GLU A 72 -32.57 -18.23 -1.36
N GLY A 73 -32.37 -16.94 -1.10
CA GLY A 73 -33.23 -16.15 -0.21
C GLY A 73 -33.09 -16.53 1.26
N ARG A 74 -32.03 -17.22 1.66
CA ARG A 74 -31.90 -17.64 3.04
C ARG A 74 -31.57 -16.44 3.94
N LEU A 75 -32.26 -16.30 5.07
CA LEU A 75 -31.86 -15.35 6.12
C LEU A 75 -30.45 -15.71 6.61
N ARG A 76 -29.53 -14.75 6.50
CA ARG A 76 -28.13 -14.85 6.95
C ARG A 76 -27.93 -14.17 8.28
N ASN A 77 -28.53 -13.00 8.45
CA ASN A 77 -28.50 -12.19 9.65
C ASN A 77 -29.74 -11.30 9.72
N ASP A 78 -30.03 -10.76 10.89
CA ASP A 78 -31.10 -9.81 11.12
C ASP A 78 -30.69 -8.78 12.17
N ARG A 79 -31.28 -7.59 12.08
CA ARG A 79 -31.02 -6.52 13.05
C ARG A 79 -32.27 -5.69 13.32
N LEU A 80 -32.49 -5.36 14.59
CA LEU A 80 -33.49 -4.38 14.99
C LEU A 80 -32.98 -2.97 14.70
N LEU A 81 -33.80 -2.13 14.05
CA LEU A 81 -33.42 -0.75 13.74
C LEU A 81 -33.46 0.18 14.96
N GLY A 82 -34.22 -0.20 15.98
CA GLY A 82 -34.28 0.45 17.29
C GLY A 82 -35.22 -0.31 18.22
N ALA A 83 -34.97 -0.30 19.53
CA ALA A 83 -35.79 -1.02 20.52
C ALA A 83 -36.73 -0.07 21.26
N SER A 84 -38.04 -0.28 21.19
CA SER A 84 -39.02 0.58 21.86
C SER A 84 -38.82 0.58 23.38
N THR A 85 -38.72 1.76 23.99
CA THR A 85 -38.59 1.91 25.45
C THR A 85 -39.93 2.00 26.17
N GLU A 86 -41.02 2.10 25.42
CA GLU A 86 -42.38 2.14 25.93
C GLU A 86 -43.33 1.28 25.08
N PRO A 87 -44.45 0.77 25.63
CA PRO A 87 -45.45 0.02 24.86
C PRO A 87 -46.24 0.92 23.90
N GLY A 88 -46.60 0.37 22.74
CA GLY A 88 -47.45 1.06 21.76
C GLY A 88 -46.72 2.06 20.85
N GLY A 89 -45.39 2.12 20.93
CA GLY A 89 -44.57 2.83 19.95
C GLY A 89 -44.74 2.27 18.54
N VAL A 90 -44.51 3.10 17.54
CA VAL A 90 -44.58 2.73 16.12
C VAL A 90 -43.27 3.08 15.43
N MET A 91 -42.65 2.12 14.74
CA MET A 91 -41.54 2.35 13.81
C MET A 91 -41.80 1.56 12.53
N ASP A 92 -42.21 2.27 11.49
CA ASP A 92 -42.50 1.72 10.17
C ASP A 92 -41.31 1.92 9.24
N THR A 93 -40.98 0.89 8.47
CA THR A 93 -39.96 0.94 7.41
C THR A 93 -40.65 1.12 6.05
N TYR A 94 -40.06 1.94 5.18
CA TYR A 94 -40.68 2.30 3.89
C TYR A 94 -39.84 1.89 2.69
N ASN A 95 -38.60 2.40 2.60
CA ASN A 95 -37.63 1.95 1.61
C ASN A 95 -36.23 1.86 2.20
N LEU A 96 -35.29 1.32 1.43
CA LEU A 96 -33.88 1.31 1.80
C LEU A 96 -32.99 1.47 0.55
N ASP A 97 -31.77 1.92 0.78
CA ASP A 97 -30.70 1.93 -0.22
C ASP A 97 -29.41 1.35 0.36
N ILE A 98 -28.52 0.90 -0.52
CA ILE A 98 -27.22 0.33 -0.14
C ILE A 98 -26.10 1.08 -0.86
N ASP A 99 -25.20 1.69 -0.09
CA ASP A 99 -24.06 2.44 -0.66
C ASP A 99 -22.94 1.53 -1.20
N TYR A 100 -21.89 2.14 -1.78
CA TYR A 100 -20.76 1.39 -2.35
C TYR A 100 -19.99 0.57 -1.31
N ALA A 101 -19.96 1.01 -0.05
CA ALA A 101 -19.30 0.31 1.06
C ALA A 101 -20.17 -0.83 1.60
N GLY A 102 -21.41 -0.95 1.11
CA GLY A 102 -22.37 -1.91 1.57
C GLY A 102 -23.03 -1.51 2.88
N ASN A 103 -23.11 -0.23 3.24
CA ASN A 103 -23.95 0.23 4.34
C ASN A 103 -25.40 0.36 3.85
N THR A 104 -26.36 0.18 4.75
CA THR A 104 -27.79 0.23 4.47
C THR A 104 -28.40 1.46 5.10
N TYR A 105 -29.14 2.22 4.31
CA TYR A 105 -29.89 3.38 4.76
C TYR A 105 -31.35 3.00 4.69
N VAL A 106 -32.05 3.00 5.83
CA VAL A 106 -33.46 2.62 5.89
C VAL A 106 -34.29 3.85 6.20
N ALA A 107 -35.18 4.23 5.28
CA ALA A 107 -36.15 5.28 5.50
C ALA A 107 -37.26 4.76 6.41
N ILE A 108 -37.48 5.47 7.51
CA ILE A 108 -38.48 5.13 8.53
C ILE A 108 -39.39 6.31 8.84
N GLY A 109 -40.55 6.00 9.42
CA GLY A 109 -41.38 6.94 10.18
C GLY A 109 -41.64 6.34 11.55
N PHE A 110 -41.57 7.14 12.61
CA PHE A 110 -41.70 6.62 13.96
C PHE A 110 -42.44 7.56 14.93
N THR A 111 -43.01 6.97 15.97
CA THR A 111 -43.73 7.66 17.05
C THR A 111 -43.47 6.94 18.36
N GLY A 112 -43.23 7.71 19.41
CA GLY A 112 -42.80 7.22 20.71
C GLY A 112 -41.28 7.12 20.84
N SER A 113 -40.83 6.47 21.91
CA SER A 113 -39.43 6.44 22.30
C SER A 113 -38.73 5.14 21.91
N TYR A 114 -37.62 5.23 21.18
CA TYR A 114 -36.81 4.09 20.75
C TYR A 114 -35.35 4.23 21.19
N SER A 115 -34.81 3.17 21.77
CA SER A 115 -33.40 3.04 22.10
C SER A 115 -32.61 2.63 20.86
N PHE A 116 -31.63 3.45 20.50
CA PHE A 116 -30.66 3.21 19.45
C PHE A 116 -29.25 3.28 20.06
N LYS A 117 -28.54 2.15 20.08
CA LYS A 117 -27.18 2.02 20.66
C LYS A 117 -27.05 2.61 22.08
N GLY A 118 -28.13 2.59 22.86
CA GLY A 118 -28.18 3.10 24.24
C GLY A 118 -28.59 4.58 24.38
N ALA A 119 -28.78 5.31 23.28
CA ALA A 119 -29.41 6.63 23.28
C ALA A 119 -30.92 6.49 23.01
N ILE A 120 -31.75 7.32 23.64
CA ILE A 120 -33.20 7.30 23.45
C ILE A 120 -33.59 8.39 22.45
N GLN A 121 -34.16 7.98 21.32
CA GLN A 121 -34.73 8.85 20.30
C GLN A 121 -36.24 8.98 20.53
N GLN A 122 -36.72 10.21 20.64
CA GLN A 122 -38.14 10.51 20.86
C GLN A 122 -38.76 11.01 19.58
N GLY A 123 -39.81 10.33 19.10
CA GLY A 123 -40.52 10.72 17.88
C GLY A 123 -41.96 11.17 18.15
N GLU A 124 -42.37 12.31 17.60
CA GLU A 124 -43.76 12.80 17.58
C GLU A 124 -44.38 12.72 16.17
N GLU A 125 -44.29 11.52 15.56
CA GLU A 125 -44.60 11.26 14.13
C GLU A 125 -43.51 11.74 13.17
N ASP A 126 -42.25 11.53 13.55
CA ASP A 126 -41.07 11.99 12.81
C ASP A 126 -40.64 11.01 11.72
N ALA A 127 -39.96 11.53 10.71
CA ALA A 127 -39.28 10.75 9.70
C ALA A 127 -37.81 10.59 10.05
N ALA A 128 -37.23 9.43 9.77
CA ALA A 128 -35.81 9.23 10.01
C ALA A 128 -35.13 8.33 8.98
N VAL A 129 -33.80 8.36 8.97
CA VAL A 129 -32.94 7.40 8.29
C VAL A 129 -32.11 6.67 9.34
N VAL A 130 -32.27 5.36 9.39
CA VAL A 130 -31.41 4.48 10.19
C VAL A 130 -30.34 3.89 9.30
N VAL A 131 -29.08 4.12 9.64
CA VAL A 131 -27.93 3.61 8.89
C VAL A 131 -27.34 2.40 9.62
N VAL A 132 -27.15 1.30 8.90
CA VAL A 132 -26.56 0.05 9.40
C VAL A 132 -25.41 -0.37 8.50
N ASP A 133 -24.25 -0.66 9.06
CA ASP A 133 -23.06 -1.02 8.28
C ASP A 133 -23.21 -2.36 7.54
N SER A 134 -22.19 -2.71 6.77
CA SER A 134 -22.17 -3.97 6.02
C SER A 134 -22.20 -5.24 6.87
N LEU A 135 -21.76 -5.15 8.13
CA LEU A 135 -21.71 -6.24 9.11
C LEU A 135 -23.00 -6.33 9.94
N GLY A 136 -23.93 -5.38 9.79
CA GLY A 136 -25.16 -5.32 10.56
C GLY A 136 -25.01 -4.57 11.88
N ILE A 137 -24.02 -3.70 12.03
CA ILE A 137 -23.85 -2.82 13.18
C ILE A 137 -24.57 -1.49 12.86
N PRO A 138 -25.59 -1.10 13.64
CA PRO A 138 -26.21 0.21 13.46
C PRO A 138 -25.15 1.30 13.61
N MET A 139 -25.09 2.28 12.73
CA MET A 139 -24.08 3.36 12.73
C MET A 139 -24.70 4.69 13.16
N ARG A 140 -25.86 5.04 12.57
CA ARG A 140 -26.45 6.36 12.68
C ARG A 140 -27.98 6.34 12.71
N PHE A 141 -28.56 7.32 13.40
CA PHE A 141 -29.98 7.61 13.39
C PHE A 141 -30.14 9.10 13.09
N LEU A 142 -30.79 9.42 11.97
CA LEU A 142 -31.03 10.80 11.53
C LEU A 142 -32.51 11.05 11.44
N ASP A 143 -33.08 11.76 12.40
CA ASP A 143 -34.50 12.10 12.42
C ASP A 143 -34.78 13.55 12.03
N SER A 144 -36.03 13.78 11.69
CA SER A 144 -36.62 15.09 11.78
C SER A 144 -36.98 15.41 13.23
N ASN A 145 -37.02 16.70 13.51
CA ASN A 145 -37.54 17.19 14.78
C ASN A 145 -38.71 18.13 14.51
N GLY A 146 -39.85 17.84 15.10
CA GLY A 146 -41.07 18.61 14.93
C GLY A 146 -42.25 17.97 15.66
N ASN A 147 -43.44 18.40 15.26
CA ASN A 147 -44.70 17.81 15.74
C ASN A 147 -45.69 17.65 14.56
N ALA A 148 -45.17 17.65 13.33
CA ALA A 148 -45.96 17.43 12.14
C ALA A 148 -45.85 15.96 11.75
N ASN A 149 -46.89 15.40 11.15
CA ASN A 149 -46.87 14.03 10.66
C ASN A 149 -45.89 13.91 9.48
N ALA A 150 -44.66 13.52 9.78
CA ALA A 150 -43.59 13.32 8.83
C ALA A 150 -43.43 11.82 8.52
N THR A 151 -43.03 11.53 7.29
CA THR A 151 -42.79 10.14 6.86
C THR A 151 -41.69 10.12 5.80
N GLY A 152 -40.62 9.36 6.05
CA GLY A 152 -39.57 9.08 5.07
C GLY A 152 -40.01 7.93 4.17
N PHE A 153 -40.32 8.21 2.91
CA PHE A 153 -40.79 7.18 1.97
C PHE A 153 -39.67 6.51 1.20
N ASP A 154 -38.65 7.28 0.82
CA ASP A 154 -37.56 6.79 -0.01
C ASP A 154 -36.24 7.40 0.39
N VAL A 155 -35.16 6.64 0.21
CA VAL A 155 -33.80 7.07 0.52
C VAL A 155 -32.88 6.71 -0.64
N ALA A 156 -31.92 7.59 -0.92
CA ALA A 156 -30.84 7.32 -1.86
C ALA A 156 -29.51 7.71 -1.22
N ALA A 157 -28.52 6.83 -1.31
CA ALA A 157 -27.21 7.03 -0.71
C ALA A 157 -26.13 6.45 -1.64
N ALA A 158 -25.37 7.34 -2.27
CA ALA A 158 -24.16 6.92 -2.98
C ALA A 158 -23.07 6.50 -1.98
N GLY A 159 -23.06 7.15 -0.82
CA GLY A 159 -22.10 6.98 0.28
C GLY A 159 -22.49 7.89 1.44
N ARG A 160 -21.58 8.04 2.39
CA ARG A 160 -21.82 8.84 3.59
C ARG A 160 -21.96 10.34 3.29
N ASP A 161 -21.26 10.84 2.27
CA ASP A 161 -21.17 12.27 1.97
C ASP A 161 -22.39 12.85 1.25
N LEU A 162 -23.24 12.00 0.66
CA LEU A 162 -24.44 12.45 -0.03
C LEU A 162 -25.57 11.45 0.14
N GLN A 163 -26.55 11.87 0.94
CA GLN A 163 -27.74 11.09 1.27
C GLN A 163 -28.98 11.94 1.06
N LEU A 164 -30.00 11.34 0.47
CA LEU A 164 -31.26 12.00 0.14
C LEU A 164 -32.40 11.23 0.80
N LEU A 165 -33.28 11.95 1.49
CA LEU A 165 -34.53 11.42 2.01
C LEU A 165 -35.69 12.14 1.31
N VAL A 166 -36.59 11.38 0.70
CA VAL A 166 -37.84 11.91 0.15
C VAL A 166 -39.00 11.40 0.99
N GLY A 167 -39.92 12.30 1.29
CA GLY A 167 -41.01 11.95 2.16
C GLY A 167 -42.21 12.88 2.04
N ARG A 168 -43.07 12.79 3.06
CA ARG A 168 -44.25 13.63 3.20
C ARG A 168 -44.28 14.25 4.57
N VAL A 169 -44.76 15.49 4.63
CA VAL A 169 -45.13 16.16 5.87
C VAL A 169 -46.60 16.59 5.80
N GLN A 170 -47.30 16.52 6.93
CA GLN A 170 -48.63 17.10 7.11
C GLN A 170 -48.82 17.52 8.58
N GLY A 171 -49.07 18.79 8.85
CA GLY A 171 -49.19 19.26 10.22
C GLY A 171 -49.25 20.76 10.37
N THR A 172 -49.29 21.21 11.63
CA THR A 172 -49.41 22.63 12.00
C THR A 172 -48.12 23.24 12.53
N THR A 173 -47.08 22.44 12.70
CA THR A 173 -45.73 22.84 13.13
C THR A 173 -44.73 22.65 11.99
N ASP A 174 -43.60 23.37 12.07
CA ASP A 174 -42.47 23.16 11.17
C ASP A 174 -41.84 21.79 11.44
N GLU A 175 -41.33 21.18 10.38
CA GLU A 175 -40.56 19.94 10.46
C GLU A 175 -39.10 20.21 10.05
N LEU A 176 -38.15 19.97 10.95
CA LEU A 176 -36.74 20.29 10.71
C LEU A 176 -35.97 19.05 10.26
N PHE A 177 -35.47 19.08 9.03
CA PHE A 177 -34.51 18.10 8.50
C PHE A 177 -33.14 18.78 8.39
N GLY A 178 -32.41 18.84 9.52
CA GLY A 178 -31.18 19.63 9.63
C GLY A 178 -31.47 21.14 9.75
N ILE A 179 -30.83 21.96 8.90
CA ILE A 179 -30.83 23.43 9.06
C ILE A 179 -31.99 24.17 8.36
N ARG A 180 -32.77 23.51 7.50
CA ARG A 180 -33.87 24.15 6.75
C ARG A 180 -35.21 23.51 7.09
N PRO A 181 -36.17 24.24 7.68
CA PRO A 181 -37.48 23.70 8.01
C PRO A 181 -38.35 23.51 6.77
N VAL A 182 -39.18 22.47 6.79
CA VAL A 182 -40.32 22.31 5.89
C VAL A 182 -41.54 22.95 6.56
N ALA A 183 -42.05 24.02 5.95
CA ALA A 183 -43.15 24.79 6.53
C ALA A 183 -44.43 23.96 6.71
N PRO A 184 -45.21 24.20 7.79
CA PRO A 184 -46.43 23.49 8.09
C PRO A 184 -47.43 23.55 6.94
N SER A 185 -48.22 22.49 6.83
CA SER A 185 -49.24 22.36 5.81
C SER A 185 -50.34 21.44 6.28
N VAL A 186 -51.57 21.96 6.24
CA VAL A 186 -52.79 21.16 6.43
C VAL A 186 -53.01 20.17 5.29
N GLU A 187 -52.48 20.47 4.11
CA GLU A 187 -52.43 19.57 2.96
C GLU A 187 -51.13 18.76 2.95
N ARG A 188 -51.17 17.54 2.43
CA ARG A 188 -49.98 16.69 2.30
C ARG A 188 -48.99 17.32 1.33
N LYS A 189 -47.78 17.63 1.81
CA LYS A 189 -46.68 18.11 0.97
C LYS A 189 -45.55 17.09 0.92
N ALA A 190 -44.89 16.99 -0.23
CA ALA A 190 -43.66 16.23 -0.36
C ALA A 190 -42.48 17.09 0.11
N TYR A 191 -41.46 16.44 0.68
CA TYR A 191 -40.18 17.06 0.97
C TYR A 191 -39.03 16.24 0.37
N LEU A 192 -37.91 16.92 0.15
CA LEU A 192 -36.61 16.34 -0.14
C LEU A 192 -35.64 16.92 0.88
N ALA A 193 -35.00 16.06 1.65
CA ALA A 193 -33.96 16.42 2.61
C ALA A 193 -32.61 15.88 2.13
N VAL A 194 -31.57 16.70 2.29
CA VAL A 194 -30.17 16.29 2.09
C VAL A 194 -29.59 16.09 3.49
N LEU A 195 -28.96 14.93 3.71
CA LEU A 195 -28.48 14.47 5.01
C LEU A 195 -26.95 14.39 5.01
N ASP A 196 -26.32 15.55 4.82
CA ASP A 196 -24.85 15.69 4.79
C ASP A 196 -24.26 15.56 6.21
N PRO A 197 -23.03 15.04 6.35
CA PRO A 197 -22.31 15.10 7.61
C PRO A 197 -22.00 16.56 8.01
N PRO A 198 -21.83 16.87 9.31
CA PRO A 198 -21.31 18.17 9.75
C PRO A 198 -19.98 18.51 9.09
N ALA A 199 -19.80 19.78 8.72
CA ALA A 199 -18.64 20.23 7.94
C ALA A 199 -17.29 20.07 8.65
N ASP A 200 -17.29 19.95 9.99
CA ASP A 200 -16.09 19.81 10.82
C ASP A 200 -15.93 18.38 11.39
N GLN A 201 -16.71 17.42 10.91
CA GLN A 201 -16.64 16.04 11.35
C GLN A 201 -15.42 15.33 10.74
N GLN A 202 -14.70 14.54 11.54
CA GLN A 202 -13.56 13.72 11.12
C GLN A 202 -13.67 12.30 11.69
N SER A 203 -13.00 11.35 11.04
CA SER A 203 -12.90 9.97 11.51
C SER A 203 -11.78 9.83 12.54
N TYR A 204 -12.08 9.18 13.67
CA TYR A 204 -11.14 8.96 14.77
C TYR A 204 -11.05 7.48 15.16
N ILE A 205 -9.85 7.07 15.56
CA ILE A 205 -9.53 5.85 16.28
C ILE A 205 -9.43 6.17 17.77
N ILE A 206 -10.24 5.49 18.58
CA ILE A 206 -10.21 5.53 20.03
C ILE A 206 -9.55 4.26 20.54
N ASN A 207 -8.34 4.40 21.06
CA ASN A 207 -7.59 3.31 21.69
C ASN A 207 -7.99 3.18 23.16
N LEU A 208 -8.20 1.95 23.63
CA LEU A 208 -8.52 1.63 25.02
C LEU A 208 -7.28 1.01 25.68
N PRO A 209 -6.34 1.81 26.22
CA PRO A 209 -5.09 1.30 26.80
C PRO A 209 -5.29 0.57 28.13
N ASP A 210 -6.42 0.82 28.82
CA ASP A 210 -6.79 0.11 30.04
C ASP A 210 -7.54 -1.20 29.69
N PRO A 211 -6.95 -2.38 29.99
CA PRO A 211 -7.59 -3.66 29.71
C PRO A 211 -8.87 -3.90 30.52
N ASP A 212 -9.08 -3.17 31.62
CA ASP A 212 -10.28 -3.29 32.47
C ASP A 212 -11.40 -2.31 32.06
N GLN A 213 -11.14 -1.39 31.13
CA GLN A 213 -12.15 -0.45 30.64
C GLN A 213 -13.15 -1.16 29.71
N GLU A 214 -14.44 -1.08 30.04
CA GLU A 214 -15.50 -1.66 29.23
C GLU A 214 -15.73 -0.85 27.95
N VAL A 215 -15.61 -1.53 26.80
CA VAL A 215 -15.88 -0.96 25.46
C VAL A 215 -17.29 -0.36 25.36
N SER A 216 -18.27 -1.01 26.00
CA SER A 216 -19.67 -0.59 26.09
C SER A 216 -19.83 0.80 26.71
N ALA A 217 -19.06 1.13 27.75
CA ALA A 217 -19.15 2.41 28.44
C ALA A 217 -18.60 3.56 27.57
N VAL A 218 -17.55 3.30 26.80
CA VAL A 218 -16.99 4.30 25.87
C VAL A 218 -17.90 4.51 24.67
N VAL A 219 -18.46 3.44 24.11
CA VAL A 219 -19.50 3.54 23.07
C VAL A 219 -20.71 4.33 23.56
N GLN A 220 -21.17 4.11 24.79
CA GLN A 220 -22.24 4.90 25.40
C GLN A 220 -21.89 6.38 25.53
N SER A 221 -20.65 6.70 25.91
CA SER A 221 -20.17 8.07 26.03
C SER A 221 -20.15 8.77 24.66
N ILE A 222 -19.67 8.08 23.62
CA ILE A 222 -19.67 8.60 22.25
C ILE A 222 -21.11 8.84 21.77
N ASN A 223 -22.02 7.89 21.98
CA ASN A 223 -23.42 8.02 21.56
C ASN A 223 -24.17 9.13 22.32
N GLN A 224 -23.84 9.39 23.59
CA GLN A 224 -24.42 10.51 24.35
C GLN A 224 -24.04 11.88 23.81
N LEU A 225 -22.88 11.97 23.16
CA LEU A 225 -22.44 13.16 22.45
C LEU A 225 -22.93 13.20 21.00
N GLU A 226 -23.77 12.25 20.59
CA GLU A 226 -24.23 12.08 19.21
C GLU A 226 -23.07 11.80 18.21
N GLY A 227 -21.98 11.21 18.70
CA GLY A 227 -20.87 10.74 17.86
C GLY A 227 -21.22 9.44 17.12
N GLU A 228 -20.72 9.28 15.90
CA GLU A 228 -21.11 8.17 15.02
C GLU A 228 -20.11 7.01 15.09
N VAL A 229 -20.35 6.02 15.96
CA VAL A 229 -19.51 4.81 16.02
C VAL A 229 -19.76 3.91 14.80
N TYR A 230 -18.78 3.76 13.91
CA TYR A 230 -18.88 2.89 12.73
C TYR A 230 -18.09 1.59 12.86
N ARG A 231 -17.18 1.46 13.85
CA ARG A 231 -16.46 0.21 14.08
C ARG A 231 -16.15 0.02 15.56
N VAL A 232 -16.30 -1.22 16.02
CA VAL A 232 -15.84 -1.65 17.34
C VAL A 232 -15.04 -2.92 17.14
N ILE A 233 -13.76 -2.89 17.49
CA ILE A 233 -12.90 -4.06 17.55
C ILE A 233 -12.67 -4.36 19.02
N ASP A 234 -13.25 -5.46 19.51
CA ASP A 234 -13.04 -5.95 20.88
C ASP A 234 -12.50 -7.37 20.83
N ASN A 235 -11.18 -7.49 20.91
CA ASN A 235 -10.47 -8.76 20.95
C ASN A 235 -9.52 -8.76 22.16
N PRO A 236 -10.07 -9.02 23.37
CA PRO A 236 -9.30 -8.94 24.61
C PRO A 236 -8.18 -9.98 24.67
N ASP A 237 -8.38 -11.16 24.07
CA ASP A 237 -7.38 -12.23 24.00
C ASP A 237 -6.11 -11.82 23.24
N ARG A 238 -6.18 -10.76 22.43
CA ARG A 238 -5.06 -10.22 21.65
C ARG A 238 -4.64 -8.81 22.05
N ASN A 239 -5.12 -8.29 23.19
CA ASN A 239 -4.93 -6.88 23.59
C ASN A 239 -5.34 -5.87 22.50
N LEU A 240 -6.33 -6.21 21.66
CA LEU A 240 -6.78 -5.34 20.58
C LEU A 240 -8.19 -4.85 20.89
N ARG A 241 -8.28 -3.66 21.47
CA ARG A 241 -9.54 -2.95 21.73
C ARG A 241 -9.48 -1.56 21.12
N LEU A 242 -10.30 -1.33 20.10
CA LEU A 242 -10.40 -0.03 19.45
C LEU A 242 -11.85 0.27 19.06
N ILE A 243 -12.20 1.55 19.06
CA ILE A 243 -13.47 2.05 18.53
C ILE A 243 -13.12 3.04 17.43
N SER A 244 -13.70 2.89 16.25
CA SER A 244 -13.65 3.94 15.24
C SER A 244 -14.98 4.69 15.21
N ALA A 245 -14.90 6.02 15.26
CA ALA A 245 -16.07 6.89 15.29
C ALA A 245 -15.82 8.18 14.52
N ASP A 246 -16.87 8.70 13.89
CA ASP A 246 -16.84 10.04 13.31
C ASP A 246 -17.36 11.07 14.30
N LEU A 247 -16.57 12.10 14.55
CA LEU A 247 -16.78 13.09 15.59
C LEU A 247 -16.57 14.51 15.06
N THR A 248 -17.39 15.46 15.48
CA THR A 248 -17.14 16.89 15.28
C THR A 248 -15.98 17.37 16.15
N THR A 249 -15.47 18.57 15.87
CA THR A 249 -14.37 19.15 16.65
C THR A 249 -14.75 19.31 18.13
N GLU A 250 -16.02 19.66 18.40
CA GLU A 250 -16.56 19.79 19.76
C GLU A 250 -16.64 18.43 20.47
N GLN A 251 -17.24 17.42 19.83
CA GLN A 251 -17.38 16.07 20.37
C GLN A 251 -16.02 15.44 20.71
N ALA A 252 -15.04 15.55 19.81
CA ALA A 252 -13.68 15.06 20.04
C ALA A 252 -13.01 15.80 21.21
N GLY A 253 -13.26 17.10 21.35
CA GLY A 253 -12.79 17.92 22.46
C GLY A 253 -13.36 17.49 23.81
N GLU A 254 -14.65 17.18 23.89
CA GLU A 254 -15.30 16.70 25.11
C GLU A 254 -14.81 15.30 25.53
N LEU A 255 -14.64 14.37 24.58
CA LEU A 255 -14.08 13.04 24.86
C LEU A 255 -12.62 13.13 25.36
N THR A 256 -11.82 14.02 24.77
CA THR A 256 -10.45 14.27 25.23
C THR A 256 -10.44 14.83 26.66
N GLN A 257 -11.35 15.76 26.99
CA GLN A 257 -11.49 16.29 28.35
C GLN A 257 -11.94 15.23 29.36
N ALA A 258 -12.72 14.23 28.91
CA ALA A 258 -13.10 13.06 29.69
C ALA A 258 -11.95 12.03 29.84
N GLY A 259 -10.78 12.29 29.26
CA GLY A 259 -9.59 11.44 29.37
C GLY A 259 -9.53 10.30 28.34
N ILE A 260 -10.33 10.36 27.28
CA ILE A 260 -10.33 9.37 26.20
C ILE A 260 -9.29 9.77 25.16
N SER A 261 -8.39 8.83 24.82
CA SER A 261 -7.36 9.05 23.80
C SER A 261 -7.94 8.87 22.40
N LEU A 262 -7.72 9.85 21.53
CA LEU A 262 -8.19 9.86 20.15
C LEU A 262 -7.01 10.06 19.19
N GLU A 263 -7.01 9.31 18.10
CA GLU A 263 -6.12 9.46 16.95
C GLU A 263 -6.98 9.62 15.69
N VAL A 264 -6.49 10.29 14.65
CA VAL A 264 -7.26 10.43 13.40
C VAL A 264 -7.22 9.10 12.63
N ASP A 265 -8.39 8.57 12.25
CA ASP A 265 -8.51 7.41 11.35
C ASP A 265 -8.27 7.88 9.92
N ARG A 266 -7.05 7.67 9.42
CA ARG A 266 -6.63 8.17 8.10
C ARG A 266 -7.05 7.17 7.02
N GLU A 267 -7.56 7.70 5.91
CA GLU A 267 -7.87 6.91 4.72
C GLU A 267 -6.60 6.22 4.17
N LEU A 268 -6.73 4.93 3.87
CA LEU A 268 -5.70 4.17 3.15
C LEU A 268 -5.95 4.34 1.65
N VAL A 269 -5.15 5.19 1.00
CA VAL A 269 -5.25 5.44 -0.44
C VAL A 269 -4.48 4.34 -1.19
N PRO A 270 -4.99 3.80 -2.32
CA PRO A 270 -4.17 3.01 -3.23
C PRO A 270 -3.00 3.89 -3.70
N ASN A 271 -1.81 3.63 -3.18
CA ASN A 271 -0.62 4.36 -3.56
C ASN A 271 -0.32 4.11 -5.04
N GLY A 272 0.04 5.18 -5.75
CA GLY A 272 1.00 5.03 -6.82
C GLY A 272 0.73 5.76 -8.11
N GLN A 273 -0.15 6.76 -8.21
CA GLN A 273 -0.21 7.59 -9.43
C GLN A 273 -0.29 9.07 -9.08
N VAL A 274 0.57 9.88 -9.70
CA VAL A 274 0.46 11.35 -9.72
C VAL A 274 0.08 11.83 -11.12
N GLY A 275 -0.53 13.02 -11.19
CA GLY A 275 -1.01 13.61 -12.43
C GLY A 275 -2.44 13.19 -12.82
N ASP A 276 -3.19 14.12 -13.41
CA ASP A 276 -4.55 13.90 -13.89
C ASP A 276 -4.66 14.14 -15.42
N PRO A 277 -4.96 13.10 -16.22
CA PRO A 277 -5.09 13.22 -17.67
C PRO A 277 -6.41 13.87 -18.12
N SER A 278 -7.36 14.09 -17.20
CA SER A 278 -8.73 14.53 -17.47
C SER A 278 -9.02 16.01 -17.20
N GLY A 279 -7.99 16.80 -16.84
CA GLY A 279 -8.09 18.27 -16.74
C GLY A 279 -7.44 18.89 -15.51
N GLY A 280 -6.91 18.09 -14.58
CA GLY A 280 -6.06 18.54 -13.47
C GLY A 280 -4.59 18.78 -13.85
N THR A 281 -3.74 19.01 -12.86
CA THR A 281 -2.29 19.21 -13.06
C THR A 281 -1.66 17.89 -13.51
N PRO A 282 -0.95 17.84 -14.66
CA PRO A 282 -0.25 16.64 -15.11
C PRO A 282 0.94 16.31 -14.20
N ALA A 283 1.43 15.07 -14.24
CA ALA A 283 2.58 14.61 -13.46
C ALA A 283 3.91 15.34 -13.82
N GLY A 284 3.94 16.04 -14.94
CA GLY A 284 5.13 16.73 -15.43
C GLY A 284 5.95 15.84 -16.35
N TRP A 285 6.48 16.45 -17.42
CA TRP A 285 7.10 15.72 -18.53
C TRP A 285 8.25 14.79 -18.10
N ALA A 286 8.98 15.16 -17.04
CA ALA A 286 10.12 14.41 -16.55
C ALA A 286 9.70 13.08 -15.93
N LEU A 287 8.71 13.09 -15.02
CA LEU A 287 8.17 11.87 -14.42
C LEU A 287 7.50 11.00 -15.47
N GLU A 288 6.70 11.60 -16.36
CA GLU A 288 6.06 10.86 -17.46
C GLU A 288 7.08 10.15 -18.37
N THR A 289 8.23 10.79 -18.63
CA THR A 289 9.31 10.19 -19.41
C THR A 289 9.92 8.96 -18.73
N LEU A 290 9.94 8.90 -17.40
CA LEU A 290 10.43 7.74 -16.66
C LEU A 290 9.50 6.52 -16.83
N ASN A 291 8.18 6.70 -16.96
CA ASN A 291 7.29 5.59 -17.33
C ASN A 291 7.23 5.34 -18.85
N ASN A 292 7.42 6.35 -19.70
CA ASN A 292 7.30 6.18 -21.13
C ASN A 292 8.02 7.27 -21.95
N ALA A 293 9.23 6.95 -22.39
CA ALA A 293 10.04 7.77 -23.28
C ALA A 293 9.62 7.74 -24.76
N PHE A 294 8.69 6.86 -25.18
CA PHE A 294 8.35 6.63 -26.59
C PHE A 294 6.98 7.16 -27.03
N GLY A 295 6.12 7.53 -26.08
CA GLY A 295 4.73 7.89 -26.33
C GLY A 295 4.42 9.38 -26.15
N PRO A 296 3.25 9.85 -26.61
CA PRO A 296 2.71 11.11 -26.13
C PRO A 296 2.53 11.04 -24.60
N ALA A 297 2.81 12.17 -23.94
CA ALA A 297 2.56 12.40 -22.52
C ALA A 297 1.19 11.83 -22.10
N SER A 298 1.19 10.88 -21.15
CA SER A 298 -0.04 10.33 -20.58
C SER A 298 -0.68 11.30 -19.59
N GLY A 299 0.06 12.31 -19.14
CA GLY A 299 -0.34 13.21 -18.06
C GLY A 299 -0.19 12.61 -16.66
N THR A 300 0.35 11.38 -16.57
CA THR A 300 0.38 10.57 -15.33
C THR A 300 1.74 9.90 -15.12
N TYR A 301 2.13 9.72 -13.86
CA TYR A 301 3.26 8.90 -13.47
C TYR A 301 2.83 7.89 -12.41
N CYS A 302 3.05 6.61 -12.70
CA CYS A 302 2.75 5.46 -11.87
C CYS A 302 4.02 4.99 -11.14
N TYR A 303 3.98 5.01 -9.82
CA TYR A 303 5.00 4.45 -8.93
C TYR A 303 4.81 2.93 -8.79
N PRO A 304 5.89 2.14 -8.86
CA PRO A 304 5.85 0.73 -8.46
C PRO A 304 5.57 0.56 -6.98
N GLU A 305 4.94 -0.55 -6.60
CA GLU A 305 4.84 -0.94 -5.18
C GLU A 305 6.21 -1.31 -4.63
N THR A 306 6.67 -0.59 -3.63
CA THR A 306 7.98 -0.79 -2.99
C THR A 306 7.81 -1.14 -1.51
N CYS A 307 8.52 -2.15 -1.01
CA CYS A 307 8.29 -2.71 0.32
C CYS A 307 9.51 -2.69 1.24
N ARG A 308 10.74 -2.54 0.72
CA ARG A 308 11.96 -2.49 1.54
C ARG A 308 12.47 -1.06 1.69
N GLN A 309 12.84 -0.71 2.92
CA GLN A 309 13.53 0.54 3.20
C GLN A 309 14.87 0.61 2.48
N THR A 310 15.13 1.75 1.84
CA THR A 310 16.39 2.08 1.16
C THR A 310 17.06 3.27 1.85
N VAL A 311 18.38 3.41 1.65
CA VAL A 311 19.13 4.56 2.17
C VAL A 311 19.72 5.39 1.02
N LEU A 312 19.37 6.66 0.98
CA LEU A 312 19.92 7.65 0.09
C LEU A 312 21.04 8.43 0.79
N TYR A 313 22.26 8.31 0.27
CA TYR A 313 23.35 9.21 0.63
C TYR A 313 23.43 10.34 -0.40
N LEU A 314 22.83 11.48 -0.08
CA LEU A 314 22.88 12.66 -0.93
C LEU A 314 24.13 13.48 -0.61
N ILE A 315 25.10 13.49 -1.52
CA ILE A 315 26.34 14.25 -1.38
C ILE A 315 26.25 15.49 -2.28
N ASP A 316 25.81 16.60 -1.70
CA ASP A 316 25.50 17.84 -2.41
C ASP A 316 25.71 19.05 -1.49
N THR A 317 24.99 20.15 -1.68
CA THR A 317 24.69 21.15 -0.65
C THR A 317 23.77 20.54 0.42
N GLY A 318 23.43 21.31 1.46
CA GLY A 318 22.49 20.88 2.48
C GLY A 318 21.06 20.71 1.95
N ILE A 319 20.19 20.17 2.81
CA ILE A 319 18.74 20.08 2.58
C ILE A 319 18.05 20.99 3.58
N ASP A 320 17.20 21.90 3.11
CA ASP A 320 16.33 22.70 3.97
C ASP A 320 14.99 21.97 4.16
N THR A 321 14.71 21.61 5.41
CA THR A 321 13.44 21.00 5.81
C THR A 321 12.50 21.97 6.52
N SER A 322 12.92 23.23 6.72
CA SER A 322 12.20 24.20 7.55
C SER A 322 10.87 24.67 6.95
N SER A 323 10.69 24.55 5.64
CA SER A 323 9.44 24.87 4.95
C SER A 323 8.32 23.85 5.21
N GLY A 324 8.63 22.65 5.71
CA GLY A 324 7.68 21.54 5.86
C GLY A 324 7.29 20.88 4.53
N TYR A 325 7.89 21.27 3.40
CA TYR A 325 7.56 20.70 2.09
C TYR A 325 7.70 19.17 2.07
N PHE A 326 8.79 18.63 2.63
CA PHE A 326 9.05 17.19 2.61
C PHE A 326 8.13 16.38 3.53
N ASP A 327 7.41 17.00 4.47
CA ASP A 327 6.44 16.33 5.34
C ASP A 327 5.24 15.78 4.55
N GLY A 328 5.05 16.25 3.32
CA GLY A 328 4.08 15.71 2.37
C GLY A 328 4.42 14.31 1.85
N ASN A 329 5.65 13.82 2.01
CA ASN A 329 6.02 12.44 1.71
C ASN A 329 6.16 11.61 3.01
N PRO A 330 5.17 10.78 3.38
CA PRO A 330 5.24 9.97 4.60
C PRO A 330 6.27 8.82 4.54
N ASN A 331 6.80 8.51 3.36
CA ASN A 331 7.81 7.46 3.16
C ASN A 331 9.25 7.98 3.29
N LEU A 332 9.43 9.28 3.56
CA LEU A 332 10.73 9.94 3.58
C LEU A 332 11.17 10.28 5.02
N GLU A 333 12.32 9.75 5.44
CA GLU A 333 12.96 10.10 6.71
C GLU A 333 14.26 10.86 6.42
N ILE A 334 14.32 12.15 6.78
CA ILE A 334 15.48 13.01 6.49
C ILE A 334 16.31 13.22 7.76
N SER A 335 17.58 12.83 7.72
CA SER A 335 18.55 13.16 8.77
C SER A 335 19.05 14.61 8.63
N GLU A 336 19.55 15.20 9.72
CA GLU A 336 20.22 16.50 9.65
C GLU A 336 21.37 16.50 8.63
N SER A 337 21.52 17.61 7.90
CA SER A 337 22.59 17.78 6.91
C SER A 337 23.96 17.82 7.58
N ILE A 338 24.85 16.91 7.19
CA ILE A 338 26.18 16.79 7.76
C ILE A 338 27.17 17.63 6.95
N VAL A 339 27.64 18.74 7.52
CA VAL A 339 28.65 19.58 6.87
C VAL A 339 30.02 18.87 6.83
N VAL A 340 30.62 18.84 5.65
CA VAL A 340 31.99 18.38 5.40
C VAL A 340 32.89 19.61 5.30
N ARG A 341 33.89 19.73 6.18
CA ARG A 341 34.70 20.94 6.36
C ARG A 341 36.14 20.62 6.74
N ALA A 342 37.02 21.61 6.67
CA ALA A 342 38.43 21.42 6.92
C ALA A 342 38.73 21.14 8.41
N THR A 343 39.83 20.43 8.67
CA THR A 343 40.32 20.16 10.02
C THR A 343 40.56 21.46 10.79
N GLY A 344 39.79 21.68 11.86
CA GLY A 344 39.93 22.85 12.76
C GLY A 344 38.84 23.91 12.61
N ASP A 345 37.90 23.78 11.67
CA ASP A 345 36.76 24.67 11.55
C ASP A 345 35.79 24.49 12.74
N PRO A 346 35.31 25.59 13.36
CA PRO A 346 34.38 25.53 14.49
C PRO A 346 33.08 24.79 14.13
N LEU A 347 32.52 24.06 15.11
CA LEU A 347 31.22 23.37 15.06
C LEU A 347 30.05 24.37 15.15
N ASP A 348 30.08 25.49 14.41
CA ASP A 348 28.93 26.39 14.49
C ASP A 348 27.70 25.74 13.82
N PRO A 349 26.49 25.90 14.40
CA PRO A 349 25.25 25.51 13.73
C PRO A 349 25.13 26.29 12.42
N LEU A 350 24.40 25.74 11.44
CA LEU A 350 24.08 26.38 10.15
C LEU A 350 23.31 27.72 10.28
N SER A 351 23.10 28.23 11.50
CA SER A 351 22.47 29.50 11.79
C SER A 351 23.29 30.68 11.26
N GLY A 352 22.74 31.42 10.30
CA GLY A 352 23.34 32.64 9.74
C GLY A 352 24.13 32.45 8.44
N TYR A 353 24.16 31.23 7.88
CA TYR A 353 24.70 30.97 6.55
C TYR A 353 23.74 31.43 5.45
N ASP A 354 24.29 31.73 4.27
CA ASP A 354 23.54 32.09 3.06
C ASP A 354 22.58 30.93 2.68
N PRO A 355 21.28 31.15 2.46
CA PRO A 355 20.33 30.09 2.06
C PRO A 355 20.79 29.25 0.86
N MET A 356 21.67 29.80 0.01
CA MET A 356 22.28 29.08 -1.11
C MET A 356 23.05 27.81 -0.69
N ILE A 357 23.44 27.66 0.59
CA ILE A 357 24.04 26.42 1.10
C ILE A 357 23.08 25.23 1.17
N PHE A 358 21.78 25.45 0.92
CA PHE A 358 20.73 24.43 0.93
C PHE A 358 19.99 24.29 -0.41
N GLU A 359 20.21 25.21 -1.35
CA GLU A 359 19.36 25.34 -2.55
C GLU A 359 19.41 24.09 -3.42
N HIS A 360 20.57 23.75 -3.96
CA HIS A 360 20.71 22.66 -4.92
C HIS A 360 20.34 21.29 -4.31
N GLY A 361 20.65 21.04 -3.03
CA GLY A 361 20.40 19.79 -2.33
C GLY A 361 18.92 19.60 -2.01
N THR A 362 18.22 20.69 -1.71
CA THR A 362 16.76 20.71 -1.58
C THR A 362 16.09 20.43 -2.91
N GLU A 363 16.51 21.09 -3.98
CA GLU A 363 15.97 20.84 -5.32
C GLU A 363 16.22 19.38 -5.76
N MET A 364 17.44 18.86 -5.52
CA MET A 364 17.81 17.47 -5.77
C MET A 364 16.90 16.49 -5.04
N LEU A 365 16.72 16.64 -3.73
CA LEU A 365 15.85 15.75 -2.96
C LEU A 365 14.38 15.88 -3.41
N SER A 366 13.93 17.06 -3.81
CA SER A 366 12.57 17.27 -4.31
C SER A 366 12.27 16.43 -5.55
N MET A 367 13.23 16.28 -6.47
CA MET A 367 13.09 15.41 -7.66
C MET A 367 13.32 13.93 -7.35
N ILE A 368 14.10 13.60 -6.32
CA ILE A 368 14.31 12.20 -5.92
C ILE A 368 13.06 11.64 -5.24
N ALA A 369 12.54 12.35 -4.22
CA ALA A 369 11.50 11.84 -3.33
C ALA A 369 10.58 12.93 -2.74
N GLY A 370 10.52 14.14 -3.32
CA GLY A 370 9.57 15.16 -2.88
C GLY A 370 8.11 14.77 -3.16
N PRO A 371 7.13 15.35 -2.44
CA PRO A 371 5.71 15.06 -2.63
C PRO A 371 5.16 15.41 -4.02
N ASP A 372 5.67 16.48 -4.66
CA ASP A 372 5.13 16.94 -5.94
C ASP A 372 5.95 16.48 -7.16
N TYR A 373 7.27 16.34 -6.99
CA TYR A 373 8.21 16.13 -8.11
C TYR A 373 9.05 14.85 -7.98
N GLY A 374 8.86 14.09 -6.90
CA GLY A 374 9.70 12.95 -6.56
C GLY A 374 9.49 11.75 -7.46
N ALA A 375 10.56 11.26 -8.08
CA ALA A 375 10.54 10.02 -8.86
C ALA A 375 10.24 8.78 -8.00
N ALA A 376 10.54 8.80 -6.70
CA ALA A 376 10.39 7.69 -5.76
C ALA A 376 9.51 8.02 -4.53
N LEU A 377 8.47 8.84 -4.71
CA LEU A 377 7.51 9.23 -3.65
C LEU A 377 6.95 8.04 -2.84
N GLY A 378 6.60 6.95 -3.52
CA GLY A 378 6.04 5.74 -2.88
C GLY A 378 7.06 4.85 -2.15
N THR A 379 8.36 5.18 -2.20
CA THR A 379 9.44 4.34 -1.70
C THR A 379 9.87 4.73 -0.30
N PRO A 380 9.96 3.78 0.67
CA PRO A 380 10.52 4.06 1.98
C PRO A 380 12.02 4.38 1.86
N ILE A 381 12.39 5.64 2.12
CA ILE A 381 13.75 6.17 1.92
C ILE A 381 14.22 6.87 3.20
N LYS A 382 15.40 6.46 3.69
CA LYS A 382 16.17 7.22 4.68
C LYS A 382 17.23 8.05 3.99
N VAL A 383 17.20 9.36 4.19
CA VAL A 383 18.16 10.31 3.60
C VAL A 383 19.22 10.69 4.61
N VAL A 384 20.48 10.53 4.22
CA VAL A 384 21.65 11.03 4.93
C VAL A 384 22.38 12.00 4.00
N ASN A 385 22.30 13.29 4.31
CA ASN A 385 22.94 14.33 3.50
C ASN A 385 24.37 14.63 3.99
N TYR A 386 25.30 14.73 3.05
CA TYR A 386 26.63 15.28 3.28
C TYR A 386 26.81 16.55 2.48
N ASN A 387 26.79 17.70 3.17
CA ASN A 387 27.00 19.01 2.56
C ASN A 387 28.50 19.22 2.29
N ILE A 388 28.91 19.11 1.01
CA ILE A 388 30.27 19.37 0.54
C ILE A 388 30.47 20.79 -0.01
N TYR A 389 29.45 21.64 0.08
CA TYR A 389 29.42 23.04 -0.35
C TYR A 389 29.11 23.95 0.86
N PRO A 390 30.03 24.05 1.84
CA PRO A 390 29.79 24.82 3.06
C PRO A 390 29.62 26.33 2.81
N ASP A 391 30.00 26.83 1.63
CA ASP A 391 29.78 28.21 1.16
C ASP A 391 28.68 28.32 0.08
N GLY A 392 28.01 27.21 -0.25
CA GLY A 392 26.93 27.10 -1.23
C GLY A 392 27.38 27.14 -2.69
N ASN A 393 28.67 27.32 -2.98
CA ASN A 393 29.14 27.59 -4.34
C ASN A 393 30.26 26.67 -4.80
N THR A 394 31.19 26.35 -3.90
CA THR A 394 32.40 25.64 -4.27
C THR A 394 32.62 24.39 -3.42
N THR A 395 33.13 23.37 -4.07
CA THR A 395 33.55 22.13 -3.42
C THR A 395 34.91 21.68 -3.95
N THR A 396 35.50 20.68 -3.29
CA THR A 396 36.78 20.12 -3.65
C THR A 396 36.69 18.59 -3.71
N ILE A 397 37.56 17.97 -4.51
CA ILE A 397 37.64 16.50 -4.56
C ILE A 397 37.97 15.93 -3.18
N SER A 398 38.77 16.61 -2.35
CA SER A 398 39.02 16.21 -0.96
C SER A 398 37.77 16.17 -0.09
N ALA A 399 36.86 17.15 -0.23
CA ALA A 399 35.59 17.15 0.48
C ALA A 399 34.69 16.00 -0.01
N LEU A 400 34.68 15.72 -1.32
CA LEU A 400 33.96 14.57 -1.86
C LEU A 400 34.51 13.24 -1.31
N ILE A 401 35.84 13.06 -1.26
CA ILE A 401 36.47 11.87 -0.68
C ILE A 401 36.07 11.68 0.78
N GLU A 402 36.09 12.76 1.57
CA GLU A 402 35.66 12.70 2.97
C GLU A 402 34.18 12.36 3.11
N ALA A 403 33.31 12.98 2.31
CA ALA A 403 31.88 12.69 2.30
C ALA A 403 31.59 11.22 1.99
N VAL A 404 32.18 10.68 0.92
CA VAL A 404 32.04 9.27 0.54
C VAL A 404 32.56 8.36 1.65
N SER A 405 33.71 8.69 2.26
CA SER A 405 34.30 7.88 3.33
C SER A 405 33.43 7.87 4.60
N ARG A 406 32.84 9.01 4.96
CA ARG A 406 31.91 9.13 6.09
C ARG A 406 30.58 8.44 5.80
N ALA A 407 30.05 8.58 4.58
CA ALA A 407 28.85 7.88 4.12
C ALA A 407 29.03 6.35 4.17
N ASN A 408 30.18 5.84 3.69
CA ASN A 408 30.56 4.43 3.81
C ASN A 408 30.55 3.96 5.26
N THR A 409 31.20 4.72 6.16
CA THR A 409 31.24 4.41 7.59
C THR A 409 29.83 4.40 8.20
N HIS A 410 29.01 5.42 7.89
CA HIS A 410 27.64 5.51 8.35
C HIS A 410 26.79 4.32 7.89
N LYS A 411 26.94 3.93 6.62
CA LYS A 411 26.21 2.80 6.02
C LYS A 411 26.58 1.49 6.71
N SER A 412 27.87 1.23 6.86
CA SER A 412 28.35 0.01 7.51
C SER A 412 27.91 -0.11 8.98
N LEU A 413 27.81 1.01 9.70
CA LEU A 413 27.46 1.00 11.13
C LEU A 413 25.96 1.00 11.41
N ASN A 414 25.17 1.74 10.62
CA ASN A 414 23.77 2.03 10.96
C ASN A 414 22.76 1.33 10.03
N HIS A 415 23.19 0.91 8.84
CA HIS A 415 22.29 0.45 7.78
C HIS A 415 22.85 -0.76 7.01
N SER A 416 23.57 -1.67 7.68
CA SER A 416 24.32 -2.75 7.03
C SER A 416 23.46 -3.66 6.14
N TYR A 417 22.15 -3.78 6.43
CA TYR A 417 21.19 -4.65 5.73
C TYR A 417 20.16 -3.91 4.87
N ASP A 418 20.21 -2.58 4.83
CA ASP A 418 19.34 -1.79 3.97
C ASP A 418 20.09 -1.53 2.65
N PRO A 419 19.50 -1.75 1.48
CA PRO A 419 20.13 -1.37 0.21
C PRO A 419 20.30 0.15 0.15
N ALA A 420 21.37 0.63 -0.48
CA ALA A 420 21.68 2.05 -0.51
C ALA A 420 22.17 2.55 -1.86
N THR A 421 21.94 3.83 -2.08
CA THR A 421 22.41 4.57 -3.24
C THR A 421 23.12 5.85 -2.82
N PHE A 422 24.26 6.14 -3.43
CA PHE A 422 25.00 7.38 -3.27
C PHE A 422 24.73 8.28 -4.47
N CYS A 423 24.20 9.48 -4.23
CA CYS A 423 23.91 10.46 -5.27
C CYS A 423 24.96 11.57 -5.23
N ILE A 424 25.77 11.67 -6.29
CA ILE A 424 26.82 12.67 -6.44
C ILE A 424 26.53 13.50 -7.69
N ALA A 425 25.72 14.54 -7.53
CA ALA A 425 25.30 15.43 -8.60
C ALA A 425 26.29 16.58 -8.87
N SER A 426 27.59 16.27 -8.79
CA SER A 426 28.69 17.22 -8.96
C SER A 426 29.74 16.67 -9.91
N SER A 427 30.36 17.53 -10.71
CA SER A 427 31.43 17.14 -11.63
C SER A 427 32.45 18.25 -11.82
N SER A 428 33.74 17.87 -11.94
CA SER A 428 34.83 18.81 -12.18
C SER A 428 34.66 19.52 -13.51
N ASN A 429 34.93 20.82 -13.56
CA ASN A 429 34.98 21.58 -14.81
C ASN A 429 36.29 21.41 -15.59
N THR A 430 37.31 20.81 -14.97
CA THR A 430 38.63 20.59 -15.57
C THR A 430 38.80 19.10 -15.91
N PRO A 431 39.24 18.75 -17.13
CA PRO A 431 39.53 17.37 -17.50
C PRO A 431 40.61 16.77 -16.60
N GLY A 432 40.42 15.52 -16.19
CA GLY A 432 41.32 14.77 -15.34
C GLY A 432 40.61 13.54 -14.77
N SER A 433 41.35 12.43 -14.68
CA SER A 433 40.88 11.20 -14.04
C SER A 433 40.73 11.39 -12.54
N SER A 434 39.80 10.65 -11.96
CA SER A 434 39.60 10.57 -10.52
C SER A 434 40.92 10.24 -9.80
N PRO A 435 41.28 10.97 -8.73
CA PRO A 435 42.49 10.66 -7.98
C PRO A 435 42.33 9.35 -7.20
N ALA A 436 43.44 8.64 -6.97
CA ALA A 436 43.47 7.34 -6.31
C ALA A 436 42.73 7.28 -4.94
N GLY A 437 42.66 8.40 -4.21
CA GLY A 437 41.90 8.47 -2.95
C GLY A 437 40.39 8.39 -3.16
N LEU A 438 39.87 9.03 -4.21
CA LEU A 438 38.45 8.94 -4.58
C LEU A 438 38.11 7.58 -5.16
N GLU A 439 38.98 7.07 -6.02
CA GLU A 439 38.90 5.70 -6.53
C GLU A 439 38.80 4.69 -5.39
N SER A 440 39.69 4.74 -4.42
CA SER A 440 39.69 3.83 -3.26
C SER A 440 38.42 3.95 -2.42
N ALA A 441 37.91 5.17 -2.22
CA ALA A 441 36.69 5.40 -1.45
C ALA A 441 35.45 4.82 -2.14
N ILE A 442 35.35 5.00 -3.46
CA ILE A 442 34.26 4.45 -4.28
C ILE A 442 34.40 2.93 -4.42
N ASP A 443 35.61 2.40 -4.64
CA ASP A 443 35.84 0.96 -4.69
C ASP A 443 35.42 0.30 -3.37
N TYR A 444 35.67 0.95 -2.23
CA TYR A 444 35.17 0.51 -0.93
C TYR A 444 33.64 0.56 -0.83
N THR A 445 33.00 1.62 -1.36
CA THR A 445 31.53 1.72 -1.46
C THR A 445 30.93 0.53 -2.20
N LEU A 446 31.52 0.15 -3.33
CA LEU A 446 31.00 -0.90 -4.20
C LEU A 446 31.23 -2.30 -3.63
N THR A 447 32.41 -2.56 -3.06
CA THR A 447 32.87 -3.92 -2.71
C THR A 447 32.70 -4.30 -1.24
N ASN A 448 32.67 -3.32 -0.33
CA ASN A 448 32.60 -3.57 1.12
C ASN A 448 31.29 -3.06 1.72
N VAL A 449 30.76 -1.95 1.18
CA VAL A 449 29.53 -1.32 1.67
C VAL A 449 28.30 -1.79 0.88
N TYR A 450 28.50 -2.30 -0.34
CA TYR A 450 27.47 -2.75 -1.28
C TYR A 450 26.39 -1.68 -1.53
N ALA A 451 26.84 -0.48 -1.94
CA ALA A 451 25.94 0.60 -2.34
C ALA A 451 26.20 1.03 -3.80
N THR A 452 25.12 1.27 -4.55
CA THR A 452 25.17 1.78 -5.93
C THR A 452 25.53 3.25 -5.92
N VAL A 453 26.35 3.71 -6.87
CA VAL A 453 26.76 5.12 -6.97
C VAL A 453 26.23 5.72 -8.26
N LEU A 454 25.54 6.86 -8.19
CA LEU A 454 25.17 7.64 -9.36
C LEU A 454 25.95 8.94 -9.39
N VAL A 455 26.54 9.23 -10.54
CA VAL A 455 27.33 10.44 -10.79
C VAL A 455 26.78 11.21 -11.98
N SER A 456 26.85 12.53 -11.92
CA SER A 456 26.46 13.37 -13.05
C SER A 456 27.52 13.37 -14.16
N ALA A 457 27.11 13.36 -15.44
CA ALA A 457 28.04 13.43 -16.57
C ALA A 457 28.74 14.80 -16.70
N GLY A 458 28.12 15.85 -16.17
CA GLY A 458 28.58 17.24 -16.30
C GLY A 458 28.00 17.97 -17.52
N ASN A 459 27.90 19.29 -17.40
CA ASN A 459 27.11 20.17 -18.27
C ASN A 459 27.89 21.39 -18.80
N ASN A 460 29.22 21.32 -18.85
CA ASN A 460 30.09 22.45 -19.21
C ASN A 460 30.79 22.34 -20.58
N SER A 461 30.67 21.19 -21.25
CA SER A 461 31.35 20.91 -22.53
C SER A 461 30.74 19.69 -23.22
N ASN A 462 31.00 19.53 -24.52
CA ASN A 462 30.58 18.34 -25.28
C ASN A 462 31.67 17.25 -25.35
N ASN A 463 32.64 17.27 -24.42
CA ASN A 463 33.69 16.25 -24.31
C ASN A 463 33.11 14.97 -23.67
N SER A 464 33.90 13.89 -23.65
CA SER A 464 33.47 12.64 -23.03
C SER A 464 33.39 12.78 -21.50
N ALA A 465 32.37 12.18 -20.89
CA ALA A 465 32.25 12.10 -19.44
C ALA A 465 33.42 11.31 -18.83
N ALA A 466 34.02 10.39 -19.59
CA ALA A 466 35.21 9.61 -19.22
C ALA A 466 36.45 10.48 -18.91
N ASP A 467 36.47 11.73 -19.36
CA ASP A 467 37.61 12.63 -19.19
C ASP A 467 37.55 13.45 -17.89
N TYR A 468 36.54 13.26 -17.03
CA TYR A 468 36.28 14.14 -15.89
C TYR A 468 35.91 13.40 -14.60
N THR A 469 36.47 13.83 -13.48
CA THR A 469 36.08 13.39 -12.13
C THR A 469 34.73 13.94 -11.68
N PRO A 470 33.86 13.15 -11.01
CA PRO A 470 33.93 11.69 -10.80
C PRO A 470 33.27 10.89 -11.94
N SER A 471 32.84 11.55 -13.01
CA SER A 471 32.09 10.97 -14.13
C SER A 471 32.85 9.82 -14.84
N ASP A 472 34.19 9.85 -14.81
CA ASP A 472 35.08 8.81 -15.32
C ASP A 472 34.93 7.47 -14.59
N LEU A 473 34.40 7.48 -13.37
CA LEU A 473 34.18 6.27 -12.59
C LEU A 473 33.05 5.39 -13.16
N GLY A 474 32.03 5.97 -13.82
CA GLY A 474 30.98 5.18 -14.48
C GLY A 474 31.51 4.29 -15.62
N VAL A 475 32.53 4.78 -16.32
CA VAL A 475 33.19 4.01 -17.39
C VAL A 475 34.17 2.96 -16.84
N THR A 476 34.77 3.22 -15.68
CA THR A 476 35.88 2.40 -15.15
C THR A 476 35.45 1.39 -14.09
N ARG A 477 34.27 1.53 -13.48
CA ARG A 477 33.78 0.68 -12.38
C ARG A 477 32.35 0.25 -12.61
N LYS A 478 32.10 -1.04 -12.38
CA LYS A 478 30.73 -1.57 -12.31
C LYS A 478 30.08 -1.22 -10.97
N GLY A 479 28.82 -0.79 -11.03
CA GLY A 479 28.04 -0.23 -9.93
C GLY A 479 28.18 1.28 -9.75
N VAL A 480 28.90 1.96 -10.65
CA VAL A 480 28.86 3.42 -10.78
C VAL A 480 28.12 3.75 -12.08
N ILE A 481 27.10 4.60 -12.00
CA ILE A 481 26.25 4.94 -13.13
C ILE A 481 26.42 6.43 -13.44
N CYS A 482 27.01 6.75 -14.58
CA CYS A 482 27.13 8.10 -15.09
C CYS A 482 25.86 8.50 -15.87
N VAL A 483 25.25 9.63 -15.50
CA VAL A 483 23.94 10.04 -16.04
C VAL A 483 24.03 11.34 -16.84
N GLY A 484 23.56 11.30 -18.09
CA GLY A 484 23.41 12.46 -18.97
C GLY A 484 21.99 13.02 -19.02
N ALA A 485 21.87 14.27 -19.47
CA ALA A 485 20.60 15.00 -19.55
C ALA A 485 19.95 14.99 -20.94
N THR A 486 18.65 14.68 -20.97
CA THR A 486 17.77 14.80 -22.14
C THR A 486 16.77 15.95 -22.01
N ASN A 487 16.30 16.42 -23.16
CA ASN A 487 15.17 17.33 -23.30
C ASN A 487 13.87 16.55 -23.56
N PRO A 488 12.69 17.20 -23.56
CA PRO A 488 11.41 16.53 -23.80
C PRO A 488 11.28 15.82 -25.16
N ALA A 489 12.14 16.13 -26.12
CA ALA A 489 12.20 15.45 -27.42
C ALA A 489 13.24 14.30 -27.45
N ASN A 490 13.71 13.84 -26.28
CA ASN A 490 14.78 12.84 -26.11
C ASN A 490 16.10 13.24 -26.79
N GLY A 491 16.27 14.52 -27.09
CA GLY A 491 17.52 15.13 -27.54
C GLY A 491 18.45 15.37 -26.36
N ARG A 492 19.76 15.35 -26.61
CA ARG A 492 20.75 15.72 -25.58
C ARG A 492 20.62 17.21 -25.25
N VAL A 493 20.61 17.56 -23.96
CA VAL A 493 20.66 18.96 -23.52
C VAL A 493 22.02 19.59 -23.94
N PRO A 494 22.06 20.84 -24.45
CA PRO A 494 23.32 21.47 -24.82
C PRO A 494 24.35 21.47 -23.68
N ASN A 495 25.62 21.23 -24.02
CA ASN A 495 26.77 21.16 -23.10
C ASN A 495 26.77 19.98 -22.11
N THR A 496 25.79 19.08 -22.17
CA THR A 496 25.93 17.76 -21.55
C THR A 496 27.04 16.97 -22.23
N ARG A 497 27.92 16.37 -21.43
CA ARG A 497 29.02 15.52 -21.91
C ARG A 497 28.55 14.27 -22.65
N THR A 498 29.38 13.73 -23.53
CA THR A 498 29.08 12.49 -24.28
C THR A 498 29.36 11.24 -23.45
N ASP A 499 28.84 10.12 -23.93
CA ASP A 499 29.14 8.77 -23.43
C ASP A 499 28.81 8.52 -21.94
N PRO A 500 27.67 9.01 -21.40
CA PRO A 500 27.20 8.51 -20.11
C PRO A 500 26.67 7.08 -20.24
N ASP A 501 26.57 6.38 -19.12
CA ASP A 501 25.98 5.03 -19.07
C ASP A 501 24.48 5.11 -19.38
N LEU A 502 23.79 6.03 -18.70
CA LEU A 502 22.35 6.25 -18.84
C LEU A 502 22.01 7.71 -19.07
N TRP A 503 20.76 7.94 -19.47
CA TRP A 503 20.19 9.25 -19.72
C TRP A 503 18.90 9.44 -18.91
N ALA A 504 18.64 10.65 -18.47
CA ALA A 504 17.37 10.99 -17.82
C ALA A 504 16.97 12.44 -18.16
N PRO A 505 15.69 12.82 -17.92
CA PRO A 505 15.22 14.19 -18.10
C PRO A 505 16.12 15.22 -17.39
N GLY A 506 16.43 16.34 -18.04
CA GLY A 506 17.32 17.36 -17.46
C GLY A 506 17.21 18.76 -18.05
N LEU A 507 16.14 19.08 -18.79
CA LEU A 507 15.86 20.44 -19.29
C LEU A 507 14.56 20.98 -18.69
N ASN A 508 14.65 22.00 -17.84
CA ASN A 508 13.50 22.55 -17.12
C ASN A 508 12.70 21.45 -16.41
N VAL A 509 13.39 20.65 -15.61
CA VAL A 509 12.76 19.65 -14.73
C VAL A 509 12.18 20.40 -13.52
N GLU A 510 10.92 20.15 -13.21
CA GLU A 510 10.24 20.76 -12.06
C GLU A 510 10.84 20.26 -10.75
N ALA A 511 11.01 21.17 -9.80
CA ALA A 511 11.61 20.93 -8.49
C ALA A 511 11.00 21.90 -7.46
N ALA A 512 11.32 21.71 -6.18
CA ALA A 512 10.97 22.63 -5.11
C ALA A 512 12.20 23.42 -4.65
N ASP A 513 12.05 24.74 -4.49
CA ASP A 513 13.06 25.59 -3.86
C ASP A 513 13.09 25.38 -2.33
N ILE A 514 14.00 26.08 -1.63
CA ILE A 514 14.13 26.01 -0.16
C ILE A 514 12.84 26.38 0.60
N ASN A 515 11.94 27.15 -0.01
CA ASN A 515 10.66 27.54 0.58
C ASN A 515 9.53 26.58 0.22
N GLY A 516 9.81 25.50 -0.53
CA GLY A 516 8.81 24.55 -1.03
C GLY A 516 8.04 25.05 -2.26
N ASN A 517 8.47 26.14 -2.92
CA ASN A 517 7.80 26.63 -4.12
C ASN A 517 8.35 25.96 -5.38
N LEU A 518 7.50 25.86 -6.41
CA LEU A 518 7.90 25.41 -7.74
C LEU A 518 9.08 26.24 -8.29
N THR A 519 10.15 25.54 -8.63
CA THR A 519 11.30 26.01 -9.41
C THR A 519 11.58 25.02 -10.55
N THR A 520 12.56 25.31 -11.39
CA THR A 520 12.98 24.39 -12.45
C THR A 520 14.50 24.28 -12.55
N MET A 521 15.01 23.07 -12.64
CA MET A 521 16.42 22.79 -12.83
C MET A 521 16.74 22.37 -14.27
N THR A 522 17.91 22.80 -14.76
CA THR A 522 18.48 22.33 -16.03
C THR A 522 19.91 21.87 -15.85
N GLY A 523 20.20 20.63 -16.23
CA GLY A 523 21.53 20.07 -16.18
C GLY A 523 21.53 18.58 -15.85
N THR A 524 22.72 18.01 -15.79
CA THR A 524 22.93 16.61 -15.42
C THR A 524 22.58 16.34 -13.96
N SER A 525 22.57 17.35 -13.08
CA SER A 525 22.12 17.20 -11.69
C SER A 525 20.69 16.70 -11.60
N ALA A 526 19.76 17.35 -12.31
CA ALA A 526 18.36 16.94 -12.37
C ALA A 526 18.19 15.51 -12.91
N SER A 527 18.96 15.17 -13.95
CA SER A 527 18.95 13.81 -14.52
C SER A 527 19.48 12.77 -13.55
N THR A 528 20.57 13.07 -12.83
CA THR A 528 21.11 12.21 -11.77
C THR A 528 20.12 12.05 -10.62
N ALA A 529 19.35 13.10 -10.26
CA ALA A 529 18.30 13.04 -9.24
C ALA A 529 17.21 12.03 -9.63
N LEU A 530 16.65 12.16 -10.83
CA LEU A 530 15.61 11.25 -11.33
C LEU A 530 16.11 9.81 -11.47
N ALA A 531 17.32 9.63 -11.99
CA ALA A 531 17.96 8.32 -12.06
C ALA A 531 18.21 7.70 -10.68
N THR A 532 18.51 8.53 -9.68
CA THR A 532 18.68 8.10 -8.28
C THR A 532 17.36 7.61 -7.72
N GLY A 533 16.25 8.32 -7.97
CA GLY A 533 14.92 7.87 -7.58
C GLY A 533 14.57 6.50 -8.19
N ALA A 534 14.84 6.31 -9.48
CA ALA A 534 14.68 5.01 -10.12
C ALA A 534 15.55 3.91 -9.48
N ALA A 535 16.82 4.19 -9.20
CA ALA A 535 17.70 3.24 -8.53
C ALA A 535 17.18 2.82 -7.14
N LEU A 536 16.66 3.78 -6.35
CA LEU A 536 16.05 3.49 -5.04
C LEU A 536 14.83 2.57 -5.18
N ILE A 537 13.97 2.79 -6.19
CA ILE A 537 12.84 1.90 -6.48
C ILE A 537 13.33 0.48 -6.79
N TYR A 538 14.30 0.32 -7.69
CA TYR A 538 14.87 -0.98 -8.08
C TYR A 538 15.46 -1.73 -6.88
N LEU A 539 16.18 -1.01 -6.03
CA LEU A 539 16.78 -1.54 -4.81
C LEU A 539 15.74 -1.88 -3.74
N SER A 540 14.65 -1.12 -3.64
CA SER A 540 13.56 -1.42 -2.70
C SER A 540 12.83 -2.71 -3.09
N LEU A 541 12.65 -2.93 -4.39
CA LEU A 541 12.05 -4.14 -4.95
C LEU A 541 12.99 -5.36 -4.86
N ASN A 542 14.29 -5.13 -5.05
CA ASN A 542 15.30 -6.18 -5.05
C ASN A 542 16.45 -5.78 -4.12
N PRO A 543 16.28 -5.91 -2.80
CA PRO A 543 17.27 -5.45 -1.83
C PRO A 543 18.58 -6.24 -1.83
N VAL A 544 18.65 -7.28 -2.66
CA VAL A 544 19.81 -8.16 -2.84
C VAL A 544 20.73 -7.71 -3.97
N LEU A 545 20.29 -6.77 -4.81
CA LEU A 545 21.07 -6.30 -5.94
C LEU A 545 22.43 -5.80 -5.47
N THR A 546 23.50 -6.41 -5.98
CA THR A 546 24.82 -5.79 -5.86
C THR A 546 24.85 -4.50 -6.68
N PRO A 547 25.80 -3.59 -6.42
CA PRO A 547 25.93 -2.36 -7.21
C PRO A 547 26.01 -2.62 -8.73
N ALA A 548 26.76 -3.65 -9.15
CA ALA A 548 26.90 -4.02 -10.56
C ALA A 548 25.59 -4.58 -11.16
N ASP A 549 24.82 -5.30 -10.36
CA ASP A 549 23.52 -5.83 -10.76
C ASP A 549 22.46 -4.74 -10.85
N ALA A 550 22.50 -3.76 -9.95
CA ALA A 550 21.66 -2.57 -10.02
C ALA A 550 21.93 -1.75 -11.28
N GLU A 551 23.21 -1.53 -11.63
CA GLU A 551 23.59 -0.92 -12.92
C GLU A 551 23.03 -1.72 -14.10
N THR A 552 23.22 -3.05 -14.09
CA THR A 552 22.76 -3.92 -15.17
C THR A 552 21.23 -3.93 -15.30
N ALA A 553 20.52 -3.96 -14.18
CA ALA A 553 19.06 -3.92 -14.14
C ALA A 553 18.52 -2.62 -14.76
N LEU A 554 19.09 -1.47 -14.36
CA LEU A 554 18.73 -0.17 -14.91
C LEU A 554 19.11 -0.03 -16.39
N ASP A 555 20.23 -0.62 -16.82
CA ASP A 555 20.67 -0.57 -18.21
C ASP A 555 19.80 -1.44 -19.13
N LEU A 556 19.46 -2.65 -18.70
CA LEU A 556 18.62 -3.56 -19.47
C LEU A 556 17.15 -3.11 -19.53
N SER A 557 16.67 -2.42 -18.48
CA SER A 557 15.31 -1.87 -18.47
C SER A 557 15.19 -0.55 -19.23
N ALA A 558 16.30 0.14 -19.48
CA ALA A 558 16.31 1.45 -20.09
C ALA A 558 15.61 1.50 -21.45
N GLN A 559 14.86 2.58 -21.67
CA GLN A 559 14.14 2.83 -22.91
C GLN A 559 15.03 3.53 -23.93
N VAL A 560 15.30 2.88 -25.07
CA VAL A 560 16.18 3.39 -26.13
C VAL A 560 15.49 4.42 -27.03
N ALA A 561 15.42 5.69 -26.62
CA ALA A 561 14.82 6.78 -27.40
C ALA A 561 15.88 7.77 -27.94
N GLY A 562 15.78 8.13 -29.22
CA GLY A 562 16.72 9.10 -29.83
C GLY A 562 18.20 8.66 -29.75
N GLY A 563 18.45 7.35 -29.78
CA GLY A 563 19.78 6.73 -29.64
C GLY A 563 20.35 6.76 -28.22
N LYS A 564 19.52 7.01 -27.19
CA LYS A 564 19.91 7.12 -25.79
C LYS A 564 19.14 6.12 -24.96
N ARG A 565 19.82 5.48 -24.01
CA ARG A 565 19.22 4.60 -23.00
C ARG A 565 18.68 5.46 -21.87
N ILE A 566 17.38 5.74 -21.90
CA ILE A 566 16.71 6.59 -20.92
C ILE A 566 16.26 5.71 -19.75
N VAL A 567 16.57 6.15 -18.52
CA VAL A 567 16.15 5.47 -17.28
C VAL A 567 14.64 5.23 -17.31
N PHE A 568 14.25 4.01 -16.93
CA PHE A 568 12.87 3.55 -16.98
C PHE A 568 12.41 3.10 -15.59
N VAL A 569 11.28 3.63 -15.15
CA VAL A 569 10.52 3.14 -14.00
C VAL A 569 9.23 2.53 -14.57
N PRO A 570 9.06 1.21 -14.50
CA PRO A 570 7.92 0.55 -15.11
C PRO A 570 6.61 0.81 -14.35
N ASP A 571 5.57 1.14 -15.11
CA ASP A 571 4.20 1.20 -14.61
C ASP A 571 3.75 -0.23 -14.23
N PRO A 572 3.42 -0.50 -12.94
CA PRO A 572 3.01 -1.83 -12.49
C PRO A 572 1.68 -2.29 -13.10
N SER A 573 0.86 -1.38 -13.65
CA SER A 573 -0.38 -1.71 -14.35
C SER A 573 -0.18 -2.23 -15.78
N ALA A 574 1.06 -2.17 -16.31
CA ALA A 574 1.41 -2.68 -17.62
C ALA A 574 1.93 -4.15 -17.52
N PRO A 575 1.18 -5.18 -17.98
CA PRO A 575 1.49 -6.60 -17.74
C PRO A 575 2.82 -7.12 -18.32
N GLY A 576 3.54 -6.31 -19.12
CA GLY A 576 4.82 -6.68 -19.74
C GLY A 576 6.05 -6.03 -19.11
N THR A 577 5.90 -5.20 -18.07
CA THR A 577 6.98 -4.39 -17.50
C THR A 577 7.45 -4.86 -16.12
N ALA A 578 6.70 -5.75 -15.46
CA ALA A 578 7.07 -6.33 -14.16
C ALA A 578 8.36 -7.16 -14.19
N GLU A 579 8.68 -7.81 -15.32
CA GLU A 579 9.96 -8.50 -15.50
C GLU A 579 11.17 -7.55 -15.51
N ALA A 580 10.97 -6.29 -15.92
CA ALA A 580 12.04 -5.27 -15.93
C ALA A 580 12.42 -4.79 -14.52
N LEU A 581 11.59 -5.07 -13.51
CA LEU A 581 11.89 -4.83 -12.09
C LEU A 581 12.54 -6.06 -11.44
N ASN A 582 12.25 -7.27 -11.87
CA ASN A 582 12.67 -8.51 -11.19
C ASN A 582 14.07 -8.99 -11.63
N TYR A 583 15.09 -8.13 -11.54
CA TYR A 583 16.47 -8.55 -11.75
C TYR A 583 17.03 -9.14 -10.44
N MET A 584 17.31 -10.44 -10.42
CA MET A 584 18.06 -11.10 -9.36
C MET A 584 18.99 -12.14 -9.99
N ASP A 585 20.28 -11.84 -10.00
CA ASP A 585 21.29 -12.76 -10.48
C ASP A 585 21.66 -13.79 -9.37
N TYR A 586 22.36 -14.85 -9.75
CA TYR A 586 22.71 -15.93 -8.82
C TYR A 586 23.62 -15.47 -7.67
N ALA A 587 24.53 -14.52 -7.94
CA ALA A 587 25.47 -14.02 -6.93
C ALA A 587 24.76 -13.18 -5.86
N SER A 588 23.84 -12.29 -6.27
CA SER A 588 22.99 -11.49 -5.40
C SER A 588 22.10 -12.38 -4.51
N TRP A 589 21.52 -13.42 -5.09
CA TRP A 589 20.72 -14.40 -4.35
C TRP A 589 21.58 -15.12 -3.29
N ALA A 590 22.79 -15.57 -3.64
CA ALA A 590 23.67 -16.31 -2.73
C ALA A 590 24.11 -15.48 -1.52
N PHE A 591 24.49 -14.22 -1.75
CA PHE A 591 24.90 -13.29 -0.69
C PHE A 591 23.82 -13.06 0.37
N TRP A 592 22.55 -12.93 -0.06
CA TRP A 592 21.42 -12.68 0.86
C TRP A 592 21.17 -13.82 1.85
N TYR A 593 21.36 -15.07 1.41
CA TYR A 593 21.23 -16.23 2.28
C TYR A 593 22.49 -16.50 3.12
N GLY A 594 23.47 -15.59 3.09
CA GLY A 594 24.73 -15.73 3.83
C GLY A 594 25.65 -16.80 3.25
N LEU A 595 25.46 -17.13 1.97
CA LEU A 595 26.32 -18.04 1.22
C LEU A 595 27.47 -17.22 0.63
N ASP A 596 28.70 -17.64 0.85
CA ASP A 596 29.83 -16.99 0.20
C ASP A 596 29.82 -17.36 -1.29
N SER A 597 29.94 -16.35 -2.15
CA SER A 597 30.04 -16.56 -3.61
C SER A 597 31.18 -17.50 -4.02
N SER A 598 32.12 -17.77 -3.10
CA SER A 598 33.33 -18.59 -3.23
C SER A 598 33.48 -19.75 -2.23
N ASP A 599 32.55 -19.97 -1.28
CA ASP A 599 32.70 -21.01 -0.24
C ASP A 599 32.53 -22.45 -0.75
N GLY A 600 32.07 -22.61 -2.00
CA GLY A 600 32.13 -23.88 -2.74
C GLY A 600 33.40 -24.06 -3.58
N THR A 601 34.42 -23.20 -3.47
CA THR A 601 35.67 -23.39 -4.22
C THR A 601 36.84 -23.72 -3.31
N ALA A 602 37.34 -24.96 -3.43
CA ALA A 602 38.68 -25.28 -2.94
C ALA A 602 39.71 -24.28 -3.54
N PRO A 603 40.91 -24.08 -2.95
CA PRO A 603 41.90 -23.08 -3.38
C PRO A 603 42.36 -23.14 -4.85
N ASN A 604 41.86 -24.12 -5.62
CA ASN A 604 42.06 -24.34 -7.04
C ASN A 604 40.83 -23.98 -7.91
N GLY A 605 39.73 -23.46 -7.33
CA GLY A 605 38.52 -23.06 -8.04
C GLY A 605 37.57 -24.20 -8.42
N MET A 606 37.70 -25.40 -7.83
CA MET A 606 36.82 -26.54 -8.12
C MET A 606 35.98 -26.97 -6.91
N ASP A 607 34.69 -27.13 -7.16
CA ASP A 607 33.66 -27.66 -6.27
C ASP A 607 33.84 -29.18 -6.12
N THR A 608 34.09 -29.65 -4.90
CA THR A 608 34.43 -31.05 -4.61
C THR A 608 33.43 -31.62 -3.61
N ASP A 609 33.13 -32.91 -3.72
CA ASP A 609 32.34 -33.70 -2.75
C ASP A 609 33.31 -34.20 -1.67
N GLN A 610 33.48 -33.43 -0.59
CA GLN A 610 34.54 -33.65 0.38
C GLN A 610 34.27 -34.84 1.32
N ASP A 611 33.00 -35.17 1.57
CA ASP A 611 32.62 -36.30 2.43
C ASP A 611 32.28 -37.60 1.64
N GLY A 612 32.17 -37.49 0.33
CA GLY A 612 32.07 -38.61 -0.62
C GLY A 612 30.66 -39.17 -0.76
N ASP A 613 29.62 -38.41 -0.41
CA ASP A 613 28.24 -38.86 -0.39
C ASP A 613 27.52 -38.75 -1.75
N GLY A 614 28.16 -38.09 -2.72
CA GLY A 614 27.69 -37.90 -4.08
C GLY A 614 27.11 -36.52 -4.37
N TRP A 615 27.06 -35.62 -3.39
CA TRP A 615 26.74 -34.19 -3.54
C TRP A 615 28.00 -33.35 -3.37
N SER A 616 28.08 -32.24 -4.10
CA SER A 616 29.16 -31.29 -3.86
C SER A 616 28.91 -30.48 -2.59
N ASP A 617 29.96 -30.04 -1.91
CA ASP A 617 29.85 -29.23 -0.67
C ASP A 617 28.95 -28.00 -0.90
N LYS A 618 29.00 -27.42 -2.10
CA LYS A 618 28.13 -26.31 -2.53
C LYS A 618 26.66 -26.70 -2.62
N GLU A 619 26.34 -27.90 -3.13
CA GLU A 619 24.97 -28.41 -3.23
C GLU A 619 24.41 -28.73 -1.83
N GLU A 620 25.23 -29.28 -0.92
CA GLU A 620 24.81 -29.61 0.45
C GLU A 620 24.49 -28.37 1.28
N TYR A 621 25.32 -27.34 1.18
CA TYR A 621 25.12 -26.08 1.89
C TYR A 621 23.91 -25.31 1.32
N PHE A 622 23.80 -25.24 -0.01
CA PHE A 622 22.73 -24.54 -0.73
C PHE A 622 21.35 -25.18 -0.54
N PHE A 623 21.23 -26.51 -0.66
CA PHE A 623 19.93 -27.17 -0.61
C PHE A 623 19.53 -27.55 0.82
N LEU A 624 20.46 -28.01 1.67
CA LEU A 624 20.07 -28.68 2.92
C LEU A 624 20.31 -27.81 4.17
N GLY A 625 21.01 -26.68 4.03
CA GLY A 625 21.37 -25.78 5.12
C GLY A 625 22.29 -26.45 6.15
N SER A 626 23.05 -27.45 5.73
CA SER A 626 23.93 -28.28 6.57
C SER A 626 25.37 -27.79 6.50
N ASP A 627 26.11 -27.87 7.61
CA ASP A 627 27.56 -27.62 7.63
C ASP A 627 28.27 -28.70 6.78
N PRO A 628 28.99 -28.33 5.71
CA PRO A 628 29.67 -29.28 4.82
C PRO A 628 30.80 -30.07 5.51
N ASN A 629 31.13 -29.75 6.76
CA ASN A 629 32.11 -30.48 7.57
C ASN A 629 31.49 -31.46 8.56
N ILE A 630 30.16 -31.54 8.67
CA ILE A 630 29.47 -32.32 9.71
C ILE A 630 28.31 -33.13 9.12
N ALA A 631 28.54 -34.43 8.95
CA ALA A 631 27.50 -35.36 8.51
C ALA A 631 26.28 -35.38 9.46
N GLY A 632 25.08 -35.09 8.92
CA GLY A 632 23.80 -35.52 9.51
C GLY A 632 22.99 -34.51 10.33
N ILE A 633 23.01 -33.20 10.03
CA ILE A 633 22.12 -32.22 10.68
C ILE A 633 21.24 -31.50 9.63
N PRO A 634 19.89 -31.48 9.72
CA PRO A 634 19.04 -30.81 8.73
C PRO A 634 18.45 -29.46 9.19
N ARG A 635 18.32 -28.49 8.24
CA ARG A 635 17.09 -27.74 7.83
C ARG A 635 17.29 -26.23 7.53
N THR A 636 16.82 -25.77 6.36
CA THR A 636 15.52 -25.05 6.11
C THR A 636 15.17 -25.01 4.60
N GLN A 637 13.98 -25.47 4.18
CA GLN A 637 13.46 -25.32 2.79
C GLN A 637 11.93 -25.06 2.78
N ASN A 638 11.45 -24.22 1.86
CA ASN A 638 10.02 -24.02 1.56
C ASN A 638 9.39 -25.18 0.75
N LEU A 639 10.21 -26.01 0.11
CA LEU A 639 9.84 -27.27 -0.55
C LEU A 639 10.67 -28.38 0.08
N THR A 640 10.04 -29.30 0.78
CA THR A 640 10.69 -30.38 1.52
C THR A 640 10.54 -31.70 0.76
N MET A 641 11.63 -32.40 0.45
CA MET A 641 11.54 -33.78 -0.02
C MET A 641 11.17 -34.69 1.16
N VAL A 642 9.99 -35.31 1.12
CA VAL A 642 9.44 -36.11 2.22
C VAL A 642 9.62 -37.61 2.04
N ALA A 643 9.90 -38.07 0.83
CA ALA A 643 10.26 -39.45 0.54
C ALA A 643 11.03 -39.54 -0.80
N SER A 644 11.92 -40.51 -0.94
CA SER A 644 12.53 -40.86 -2.23
C SER A 644 12.74 -42.37 -2.35
N SER A 645 12.81 -42.82 -3.60
CA SER A 645 13.13 -44.19 -4.00
C SER A 645 13.99 -44.17 -5.27
N GLN A 646 14.38 -45.34 -5.79
CA GLN A 646 15.12 -45.42 -7.06
C GLN A 646 14.31 -44.95 -8.27
N SER A 647 12.98 -44.88 -8.16
CA SER A 647 12.08 -44.57 -9.29
C SER A 647 11.12 -43.42 -9.00
N SER A 648 11.17 -42.79 -7.83
CA SER A 648 10.28 -41.69 -7.47
C SER A 648 10.82 -40.79 -6.37
N ALA A 649 10.42 -39.53 -6.36
CA ALA A 649 10.60 -38.61 -5.24
C ALA A 649 9.30 -37.90 -4.90
N SER A 650 9.06 -37.65 -3.62
CA SER A 650 7.90 -36.95 -3.09
C SER A 650 8.33 -35.66 -2.42
N PHE A 651 7.65 -34.57 -2.72
CA PHE A 651 7.94 -33.24 -2.20
C PHE A 651 6.69 -32.61 -1.58
N GLU A 652 6.87 -31.82 -0.52
CA GLU A 652 5.82 -31.06 0.17
C GLU A 652 6.18 -29.59 0.29
N PHE A 653 5.22 -28.70 0.08
CA PHE A 653 5.37 -27.26 0.31
C PHE A 653 4.13 -26.68 0.99
N SER A 654 4.28 -25.49 1.57
CA SER A 654 3.22 -24.76 2.24
C SER A 654 2.61 -23.71 1.32
N LEU A 655 1.28 -23.62 1.27
CA LEU A 655 0.53 -22.57 0.60
C LEU A 655 -0.38 -21.85 1.60
N SER A 656 -0.49 -20.53 1.52
CA SER A 656 -1.41 -19.78 2.39
C SER A 656 -2.86 -20.28 2.25
N CYS A 657 -3.56 -20.47 3.38
CA CYS A 657 -4.98 -20.85 3.40
C CYS A 657 -5.90 -19.77 2.80
N LEU A 658 -5.39 -18.55 2.65
CA LEU A 658 -6.07 -17.45 1.97
C LEU A 658 -6.03 -17.60 0.44
N LEU A 659 -4.98 -18.22 -0.10
CA LEU A 659 -4.78 -18.45 -1.54
C LEU A 659 -5.29 -19.82 -2.00
N TYR A 660 -5.27 -20.83 -1.13
CA TYR A 660 -5.70 -22.19 -1.48
C TYR A 660 -7.21 -22.30 -1.74
N GLN A 661 -7.61 -23.00 -2.80
CA GLN A 661 -8.99 -23.46 -3.03
C GLN A 661 -8.98 -24.85 -3.70
N ASN A 662 -10.13 -25.52 -3.79
CA ASN A 662 -10.17 -26.87 -4.37
C ASN A 662 -9.68 -26.92 -5.84
N SER A 663 -9.83 -25.83 -6.60
CA SER A 663 -9.30 -25.72 -7.97
C SER A 663 -7.79 -25.47 -8.03
N THR A 664 -7.10 -25.22 -6.92
CA THR A 664 -5.64 -25.01 -6.89
C THR A 664 -4.88 -26.28 -7.32
N LEU A 665 -5.46 -27.47 -7.11
CA LEU A 665 -4.81 -28.76 -7.36
C LEU A 665 -5.36 -29.49 -8.60
N SER A 666 -6.17 -28.82 -9.41
CA SER A 666 -6.73 -29.38 -10.64
C SER A 666 -6.72 -28.32 -11.74
N ALA A 667 -6.37 -28.71 -12.97
CA ALA A 667 -6.31 -27.79 -14.10
C ALA A 667 -7.58 -26.91 -14.17
N PRO A 668 -7.46 -25.57 -14.20
CA PRO A 668 -6.26 -24.77 -14.53
C PRO A 668 -5.41 -24.30 -13.32
N TYR A 669 -5.40 -25.02 -12.19
CA TYR A 669 -4.53 -24.75 -11.03
C TYR A 669 -4.71 -23.37 -10.39
N ARG A 670 -5.92 -22.83 -10.47
CA ARG A 670 -6.22 -21.46 -10.02
C ARG A 670 -6.30 -21.35 -8.50
N LEU A 671 -5.60 -20.36 -7.97
CA LEU A 671 -5.66 -19.86 -6.61
C LEU A 671 -6.85 -18.91 -6.42
N ARG A 672 -7.22 -18.66 -5.17
CA ARG A 672 -8.45 -17.95 -4.79
C ARG A 672 -8.46 -16.48 -5.26
N ASP A 673 -7.29 -15.88 -5.39
CA ASP A 673 -7.10 -14.51 -5.91
C ASP A 673 -7.13 -14.44 -7.45
N GLY A 674 -7.33 -15.58 -8.13
CA GLY A 674 -7.40 -15.66 -9.59
C GLY A 674 -6.08 -16.03 -10.26
N THR A 675 -4.95 -15.98 -9.54
CA THR A 675 -3.64 -16.41 -10.04
C THR A 675 -3.58 -17.94 -10.23
N THR A 676 -2.55 -18.43 -10.91
CA THR A 676 -2.35 -19.83 -11.28
C THR A 676 -1.08 -20.37 -10.60
N LEU A 677 -1.20 -21.55 -10.01
CA LEU A 677 -0.08 -22.32 -9.47
C LEU A 677 0.54 -23.17 -10.58
N SER A 678 1.86 -23.10 -10.75
CA SER A 678 2.63 -24.04 -11.57
C SER A 678 3.81 -24.64 -10.81
N ILE A 679 4.16 -25.87 -11.16
CA ILE A 679 5.37 -26.56 -10.73
C ILE A 679 6.27 -26.62 -11.94
N ARG A 680 7.46 -26.03 -11.84
CA ARG A 680 8.45 -26.04 -12.92
C ARG A 680 9.62 -26.93 -12.54
N LYS A 681 10.20 -27.55 -13.56
CA LYS A 681 11.45 -28.30 -13.43
C LYS A 681 12.55 -27.69 -14.29
N SER A 682 13.79 -27.80 -13.83
CA SER A 682 14.97 -27.40 -14.57
C SER A 682 16.12 -28.38 -14.33
N SER A 683 16.96 -28.60 -15.34
CA SER A 683 18.19 -29.37 -15.21
C SER A 683 19.44 -28.50 -15.01
N ASP A 684 19.33 -27.19 -15.23
CA ASP A 684 20.45 -26.24 -15.30
C ASP A 684 20.20 -24.91 -14.56
N LEU A 685 19.03 -24.75 -13.94
CA LEU A 685 18.52 -23.53 -13.29
C LEU A 685 18.31 -22.33 -14.23
N GLN A 686 18.58 -22.47 -15.53
CA GLN A 686 18.41 -21.42 -16.54
C GLN A 686 17.13 -21.64 -17.35
N THR A 687 16.89 -22.88 -17.77
CA THR A 687 15.73 -23.25 -18.56
C THR A 687 14.70 -23.93 -17.67
N TRP A 688 13.55 -23.30 -17.49
CA TRP A 688 12.46 -23.81 -16.67
C TRP A 688 11.30 -24.27 -17.54
N VAL A 689 10.85 -25.50 -17.32
CA VAL A 689 9.72 -26.10 -18.03
C VAL A 689 8.60 -26.34 -17.03
N ASP A 690 7.40 -25.88 -17.35
CA ASP A 690 6.20 -26.22 -16.59
C ASP A 690 5.93 -27.73 -16.68
N CYS A 691 5.91 -28.38 -15.52
CA CYS A 691 5.66 -29.81 -15.38
C CYS A 691 4.48 -30.07 -14.43
N THR A 692 3.58 -29.09 -14.23
CA THR A 692 2.44 -29.20 -13.30
C THR A 692 1.51 -30.34 -13.66
N ASP A 693 1.29 -30.56 -14.96
CA ASP A 693 0.48 -31.69 -15.48
C ASP A 693 1.24 -33.03 -15.48
N GLU A 694 2.57 -33.00 -15.27
CA GLU A 694 3.42 -34.19 -15.31
C GLU A 694 3.69 -34.78 -13.92
N VAL A 695 3.58 -33.97 -12.86
CA VAL A 695 3.74 -34.45 -11.49
C VAL A 695 2.56 -35.34 -11.08
N GLN A 696 2.85 -36.36 -10.28
CA GLN A 696 1.87 -37.30 -9.77
C GLN A 696 1.39 -36.89 -8.38
N ASN A 697 0.21 -37.37 -7.98
CA ASN A 697 -0.33 -37.23 -6.61
C ASN A 697 -0.29 -35.79 -6.05
N LEU A 698 -0.51 -34.77 -6.91
CA LEU A 698 -0.63 -33.38 -6.48
C LEU A 698 -1.87 -33.22 -5.59
N GLN A 699 -1.67 -33.19 -4.27
CA GLN A 699 -2.75 -33.27 -3.30
C GLN A 699 -2.45 -32.49 -2.03
N LYS A 700 -3.50 -32.03 -1.34
CA LYS A 700 -3.40 -31.49 0.01
C LYS A 700 -3.14 -32.63 0.99
N THR A 701 -2.10 -32.52 1.82
CA THR A 701 -1.73 -33.54 2.82
C THR A 701 -1.95 -33.10 4.26
N GLY A 702 -2.12 -31.80 4.52
CA GLY A 702 -2.35 -31.28 5.87
C GLY A 702 -2.68 -29.79 5.92
N GLU A 703 -2.93 -29.28 7.12
CA GLU A 703 -3.08 -27.85 7.44
C GLU A 703 -2.42 -27.56 8.78
N GLU A 704 -1.70 -26.45 8.86
CA GLU A 704 -1.07 -25.97 10.10
C GLU A 704 -1.21 -24.44 10.16
N GLY A 705 -1.97 -23.93 11.14
CA GLY A 705 -2.23 -22.50 11.29
C GLY A 705 -2.89 -21.90 10.04
N SER A 706 -2.22 -20.93 9.41
CA SER A 706 -2.66 -20.26 8.18
C SER A 706 -2.07 -20.88 6.89
N ALA A 707 -1.50 -22.08 6.96
CA ALA A 707 -0.89 -22.78 5.83
C ALA A 707 -1.60 -24.11 5.52
N VAL A 708 -1.71 -24.41 4.23
CA VAL A 708 -2.16 -25.68 3.66
C VAL A 708 -0.94 -26.40 3.08
N MET A 709 -0.69 -27.62 3.53
CA MET A 709 0.42 -28.44 3.02
C MET A 709 -0.01 -29.16 1.76
N ILE A 710 0.77 -28.99 0.69
CA ILE A 710 0.55 -29.60 -0.62
C ILE A 710 1.72 -30.53 -0.92
N ARG A 711 1.42 -31.74 -1.38
CA ARG A 711 2.39 -32.75 -1.81
C ARG A 711 2.27 -33.01 -3.29
N PHE A 712 3.40 -33.31 -3.95
CA PHE A 712 3.42 -33.94 -5.25
C PHE A 712 4.55 -34.98 -5.33
N ASP A 713 4.42 -35.89 -6.28
CA ASP A 713 5.39 -36.93 -6.58
C ASP A 713 5.95 -36.71 -8.00
N SER A 714 7.22 -37.06 -8.19
CA SER A 714 7.91 -37.06 -9.47
C SER A 714 8.44 -38.46 -9.75
N ASP A 715 8.27 -38.93 -10.98
CA ASP A 715 8.98 -40.11 -11.48
C ASP A 715 10.47 -39.78 -11.63
N ILE A 716 11.31 -40.76 -11.32
CA ILE A 716 12.74 -40.73 -11.58
C ILE A 716 13.03 -41.87 -12.54
N ASP A 717 13.67 -41.57 -13.68
CA ASP A 717 14.16 -42.63 -14.57
C ASP A 717 15.42 -43.25 -13.94
N PRO A 718 15.36 -44.52 -13.46
CA PRO A 718 16.50 -45.16 -12.80
C PRO A 718 17.68 -45.42 -13.75
N LEU A 719 17.47 -45.34 -15.07
CA LEU A 719 18.50 -45.53 -16.09
C LEU A 719 19.18 -44.21 -16.48
N VAL A 720 18.62 -43.07 -16.09
CA VAL A 720 19.09 -41.73 -16.45
C VAL A 720 19.33 -40.93 -15.17
N LYS A 721 20.56 -41.00 -14.64
CA LYS A 721 20.98 -40.11 -13.55
C LYS A 721 21.06 -38.67 -14.06
N THR A 722 19.97 -37.92 -13.95
CA THR A 722 19.93 -36.50 -14.32
C THR A 722 19.54 -35.67 -13.11
N ARG A 723 20.27 -34.57 -12.90
CA ARG A 723 19.96 -33.57 -11.89
C ARG A 723 18.70 -32.82 -12.33
N CYS A 724 17.75 -32.67 -11.43
CA CYS A 724 16.46 -32.03 -11.70
C CYS A 724 16.06 -31.19 -10.48
N PHE A 725 15.87 -29.91 -10.70
CA PHE A 725 15.46 -28.92 -9.70
C PHE A 725 13.97 -28.64 -9.88
N TYR A 726 13.23 -28.51 -8.78
CA TYR A 726 11.81 -28.18 -8.78
C TYR A 726 11.59 -26.82 -8.13
N GLN A 727 10.72 -26.01 -8.73
CA GLN A 727 10.28 -24.72 -8.19
C GLN A 727 8.76 -24.63 -8.24
N ILE A 728 8.18 -24.02 -7.21
CA ILE A 728 6.77 -23.64 -7.15
C ILE A 728 6.64 -22.19 -7.60
N LEU A 729 5.75 -21.93 -8.57
CA LEU A 729 5.51 -20.59 -9.11
C LEU A 729 4.03 -20.24 -9.01
N VAL A 730 3.75 -18.98 -8.64
CA VAL A 730 2.43 -18.37 -8.69
C VAL A 730 2.48 -17.21 -9.67
N HIS A 731 1.57 -17.19 -10.65
CA HIS A 731 1.55 -16.16 -11.70
C HIS A 731 0.11 -15.80 -12.11
N PRO A 732 -0.14 -14.63 -12.73
CA PRO A 732 -1.47 -14.23 -13.18
C PRO A 732 -2.19 -15.25 -14.07
#